data_AF-A0A7S2ULF7-F1
#
_entry.id   AF-A0A7S2ULF7-F1
#
_cell.length_a   1.000
_cell.length_b   1.000
_cell.length_c   1.000
_cell.angle_alpha   90.00
_cell.angle_beta   90.00
_cell.angle_gamma   90.00
#
_symmetry.space_group_name_H-M   'P 1'
#
loop_
_entity.id
_entity.type
_entity.pdbx_description
1 polymer ?
#
loop_
_entity_poly.entity_id
_entity_poly.type
_entity_poly.pdbx_seq_one_letter_code
_entity_poly.pdbx_strand_id
1 'polypeptide(L)'
;MQVDSLDEYQLSVALLSDAEPVRALGVMGADDDVSLLSGSQGGLVSVHEHVLDGSRRNTLIQPGGTEGNNRHPHQISSLLVVSPNDSTGKSKSSSSSSSNSSYYVTGCKDSKIRVFDGTTHELLHTLAGHENAVTSLSLLSFSNDDSTRALVSGSWDGTAKLWKWTDSTISTVIPMLLTTLEGHENTVSVCALPPDSSAGSSFSSGRRARLCTGSAGIAEGNVIRDHSVRVWDVLLSQDGRAATATLVHRVANDHDGPIRDMAFDVDANVVVTCSNDGTIKLRNPDTGTTVSTYTTTFLSSPPMLLSVICLGQGKYVSTSEDGNAHFWDTATGSTQVIGHPNTVWKALALPNTNGDFCTACHDGSVRIFTKDVLRAASTEEQVAFQKEVELARQKTQSGPSQEEIAKLPKWELNALQQGRSEGMVQVFNKGGKAIAAQWSAASSTWIEVGEVTGMGGTSENAGSINGVQYDHVLPIEIDLPSGGLSNLQIGYNAGQNPFVVAQAFIDEHMLDQNYLAQIADYIRQRVGDAAGPTLGDGSTGNTAPTSTSTAMDITMAPPPKVYQHLPMKGFLSFETGADAKTLGKISSKLSEFNTDVSSFNDTDLSALPELIQTLAMTNRYHATKMTPSDLAVLHTLIRTWDCSRVFPALDLARLTVLHPDASKSQNTTYWSGVIQCALEKCKEVVDQNVQGTAAVAVPMLSLRLFANCFKGGSGSLAAASTNIVGILECAQQFCNSSNKNIRLSVATVLLNASSYVYSTKNTNAIPPIVSLGSAILTSGLYETEAIVRSLVAMGTVLLVSSSSAVEDQVSLLNQIQLVAAQHGDKAKSIAAEIQSIF
;
A
#
# COMPACT_ATOMS: atom_id res chain seq x y z
N MET A 1 -16.71 47.29 -0.95
CA MET A 1 -16.24 46.87 -2.27
C MET A 1 -16.86 45.51 -2.54
N GLN A 2 -17.93 45.46 -3.34
CA GLN A 2 -18.38 44.21 -3.94
C GLN A 2 -17.34 43.87 -5.01
N VAL A 3 -16.57 42.80 -4.79
CA VAL A 3 -15.76 42.19 -5.85
C VAL A 3 -16.73 41.33 -6.65
N ASP A 4 -16.76 41.52 -7.97
CA ASP A 4 -17.61 40.75 -8.90
C ASP A 4 -17.32 39.25 -8.74
N SER A 5 -18.21 38.53 -8.04
CA SER A 5 -18.10 37.11 -7.70
C SER A 5 -18.49 36.16 -8.86
N LEU A 6 -18.44 36.63 -10.10
CA LEU A 6 -19.03 35.95 -11.27
C LEU A 6 -18.05 35.03 -12.01
N ASP A 7 -16.76 35.01 -11.66
CA ASP A 7 -15.73 34.25 -12.39
C ASP A 7 -14.94 33.26 -11.51
N GLU A 8 -15.45 32.96 -10.31
CA GLU A 8 -14.89 31.95 -9.41
C GLU A 8 -15.68 30.64 -9.49
N TYR A 9 -14.98 29.51 -9.35
CA TYR A 9 -15.64 28.21 -9.23
C TYR A 9 -16.40 28.11 -7.91
N GLN A 10 -17.65 27.69 -7.99
CA GLN A 10 -18.52 27.47 -6.85
C GLN A 10 -18.98 26.01 -6.81
N LEU A 11 -19.39 25.53 -5.64
CA LEU A 11 -19.99 24.21 -5.51
C LEU A 11 -21.24 24.14 -6.38
N SER A 12 -21.34 23.11 -7.22
CA SER A 12 -22.53 22.76 -7.99
C SER A 12 -23.34 21.68 -7.26
N VAL A 13 -22.67 20.60 -6.89
CA VAL A 13 -23.30 19.48 -6.16
C VAL A 13 -22.26 18.72 -5.34
N ALA A 14 -22.70 18.20 -4.19
CA ALA A 14 -21.97 17.21 -3.42
C ALA A 14 -22.72 15.87 -3.48
N LEU A 15 -22.00 14.80 -3.77
CA LEU A 15 -22.51 13.45 -3.98
C LEU A 15 -21.82 12.51 -3.00
N LEU A 16 -22.58 11.79 -2.20
CA LEU A 16 -22.02 10.76 -1.31
C LEU A 16 -21.79 9.47 -2.12
N SER A 17 -20.59 8.90 -2.04
CA SER A 17 -20.29 7.59 -2.62
C SER A 17 -20.83 6.48 -1.71
N ASP A 18 -19.96 5.79 -0.98
CA ASP A 18 -20.23 4.63 -0.15
C ASP A 18 -19.79 4.87 1.29
N ALA A 19 -19.65 6.14 1.69
CA ALA A 19 -19.12 6.61 2.96
C ALA A 19 -17.66 6.18 3.27
N GLU A 20 -16.98 5.56 2.31
CA GLU A 20 -15.55 5.25 2.36
C GLU A 20 -14.77 6.29 1.54
N PRO A 21 -13.50 6.57 1.88
CA PRO A 21 -12.68 7.54 1.14
C PRO A 21 -12.69 7.32 -0.37
N VAL A 22 -13.08 8.34 -1.15
CA VAL A 22 -13.06 8.25 -2.61
C VAL A 22 -11.65 8.50 -3.11
N ARG A 23 -11.12 7.58 -3.92
CA ARG A 23 -9.72 7.56 -4.37
C ARG A 23 -9.55 7.78 -5.87
N ALA A 24 -10.55 7.42 -6.65
CA ALA A 24 -10.49 7.48 -8.11
C ALA A 24 -11.81 7.94 -8.71
N LEU A 25 -11.74 8.59 -9.86
CA LEU A 25 -12.87 9.14 -10.59
C LEU A 25 -12.82 8.73 -12.06
N GLY A 26 -13.97 8.65 -12.69
CA GLY A 26 -14.15 8.50 -14.13
C GLY A 26 -15.48 9.07 -14.58
N VAL A 27 -15.62 9.32 -15.88
CA VAL A 27 -16.82 9.91 -16.47
C VAL A 27 -17.31 9.05 -17.62
N MET A 28 -18.60 8.71 -17.59
CA MET A 28 -19.33 7.97 -18.63
C MET A 28 -20.42 8.86 -19.23
N GLY A 29 -20.78 8.59 -20.48
CA GLY A 29 -21.84 9.30 -21.18
C GLY A 29 -21.31 10.42 -22.08
N ALA A 30 -22.23 11.02 -22.84
CA ALA A 30 -21.98 12.12 -23.75
C ALA A 30 -23.07 13.18 -23.58
N ASP A 31 -22.75 14.41 -23.99
CA ASP A 31 -23.66 15.57 -23.93
C ASP A 31 -24.21 15.85 -22.53
N ASP A 32 -25.52 16.09 -22.37
CA ASP A 32 -26.15 16.46 -21.09
C ASP A 32 -26.37 15.24 -20.15
N ASP A 33 -26.12 14.02 -20.62
CA ASP A 33 -26.31 12.78 -19.87
C ASP A 33 -24.98 12.22 -19.33
N VAL A 34 -24.35 13.01 -18.45
CA VAL A 34 -23.07 12.66 -17.83
C VAL A 34 -23.30 11.86 -16.55
N SER A 35 -22.65 10.70 -16.47
CA SER A 35 -22.58 9.86 -15.28
C SER A 35 -21.15 9.82 -14.74
N LEU A 36 -20.99 9.95 -13.43
CA LEU A 36 -19.69 9.85 -12.75
C LEU A 36 -19.51 8.48 -12.12
N LEU A 37 -18.31 7.93 -12.27
CA LEU A 37 -17.86 6.75 -11.55
C LEU A 37 -16.90 7.19 -10.44
N SER A 38 -17.10 6.67 -9.24
CA SER A 38 -16.19 6.88 -8.11
C SER A 38 -15.72 5.57 -7.53
N GLY A 39 -14.41 5.35 -7.48
CA GLY A 39 -13.79 4.20 -6.85
C GLY A 39 -13.33 4.52 -5.43
N SER A 40 -13.76 3.72 -4.45
CA SER A 40 -13.47 3.96 -3.04
C SER A 40 -12.32 3.11 -2.48
N GLN A 41 -11.78 3.56 -1.35
CA GLN A 41 -10.90 2.76 -0.50
C GLN A 41 -11.59 1.49 0.00
N GLY A 42 -12.92 1.51 0.09
CA GLY A 42 -13.72 0.34 0.34
C GLY A 42 -13.62 -0.70 -0.78
N GLY A 43 -13.17 -0.37 -1.99
CA GLY A 43 -13.18 -1.31 -3.11
C GLY A 43 -14.57 -1.42 -3.76
N LEU A 44 -15.39 -0.38 -3.66
CA LEU A 44 -16.64 -0.25 -4.40
C LEU A 44 -16.48 0.81 -5.48
N VAL A 45 -17.16 0.57 -6.60
CA VAL A 45 -17.39 1.57 -7.64
C VAL A 45 -18.83 2.04 -7.50
N SER A 46 -19.02 3.35 -7.35
CA SER A 46 -20.35 3.97 -7.33
C SER A 46 -20.57 4.73 -8.62
N VAL A 47 -21.76 4.62 -9.19
CA VAL A 47 -22.23 5.39 -10.35
C VAL A 47 -23.16 6.49 -9.87
N HIS A 48 -22.92 7.71 -10.31
CA HIS A 48 -23.77 8.88 -10.06
C HIS A 48 -24.30 9.38 -11.41
N GLU A 49 -25.60 9.25 -11.65
CA GLU A 49 -26.21 9.53 -12.96
C GLU A 49 -26.72 10.97 -13.06
N HIS A 50 -26.78 11.48 -14.30
CA HIS A 50 -27.35 12.80 -14.63
C HIS A 50 -26.80 13.94 -13.77
N VAL A 51 -25.48 14.04 -13.63
CA VAL A 51 -24.89 14.99 -12.65
C VAL A 51 -24.92 16.45 -13.10
N LEU A 52 -25.14 16.72 -14.40
CA LEU A 52 -25.15 18.07 -14.98
C LEU A 52 -26.55 18.69 -15.09
N ASP A 53 -27.63 17.91 -15.01
CA ASP A 53 -29.01 18.41 -15.16
C ASP A 53 -29.63 18.91 -13.85
N GLY A 54 -28.86 18.86 -12.75
CA GLY A 54 -29.28 19.30 -11.42
C GLY A 54 -30.26 18.36 -10.70
N SER A 55 -30.66 17.24 -11.32
CA SER A 55 -31.68 16.34 -10.77
C SER A 55 -31.18 15.40 -9.66
N ARG A 56 -29.87 15.40 -9.37
CA ARG A 56 -29.19 14.65 -8.28
C ARG A 56 -29.73 13.23 -8.11
N ARG A 57 -29.56 12.39 -9.13
CA ARG A 57 -30.17 11.05 -9.13
C ARG A 57 -29.21 9.94 -8.70
N ASN A 58 -29.78 9.03 -7.93
CA ASN A 58 -29.36 7.67 -7.57
C ASN A 58 -27.84 7.36 -7.63
N THR A 59 -27.22 7.23 -6.46
CA THR A 59 -25.94 6.52 -6.35
C THR A 59 -26.20 5.02 -6.44
N LEU A 60 -25.77 4.40 -7.55
CA LEU A 60 -25.78 2.95 -7.70
C LEU A 60 -24.41 2.40 -7.32
N ILE A 61 -24.35 1.65 -6.22
CA ILE A 61 -23.15 0.91 -5.84
C ILE A 61 -23.09 -0.35 -6.69
N GLN A 62 -22.03 -0.50 -7.48
CA GLN A 62 -21.83 -1.62 -8.41
C GLN A 62 -20.77 -2.58 -7.83
N PRO A 63 -21.16 -3.58 -7.00
CA PRO A 63 -20.34 -4.76 -6.82
C PRO A 63 -20.37 -5.53 -8.15
N GLY A 64 -19.23 -5.96 -8.69
CA GLY A 64 -19.16 -6.46 -10.07
C GLY A 64 -20.21 -7.53 -10.41
N GLY A 65 -21.10 -7.27 -11.35
CA GLY A 65 -22.04 -8.25 -11.92
C GLY A 65 -23.09 -8.90 -10.99
N THR A 66 -23.95 -9.71 -11.62
CA THR A 66 -25.22 -10.24 -11.08
C THR A 66 -25.11 -11.31 -9.98
N GLU A 67 -23.89 -11.76 -9.62
CA GLU A 67 -23.66 -12.84 -8.64
C GLU A 67 -23.33 -12.37 -7.20
N GLY A 68 -23.56 -11.10 -6.86
CA GLY A 68 -23.77 -10.68 -5.46
C GLY A 68 -22.60 -10.80 -4.47
N ASN A 69 -21.36 -11.06 -4.91
CA ASN A 69 -20.19 -11.18 -4.00
C ASN A 69 -18.91 -10.46 -4.48
N ASN A 70 -19.03 -9.51 -5.41
CA ASN A 70 -17.90 -8.91 -6.13
C ASN A 70 -17.59 -7.47 -5.71
N ARG A 71 -17.49 -7.22 -4.40
CA ARG A 71 -16.69 -6.07 -3.93
C ARG A 71 -15.26 -6.31 -4.43
N HIS A 72 -14.55 -5.28 -4.89
CA HIS A 72 -13.10 -5.46 -5.07
C HIS A 72 -12.55 -5.96 -3.73
N PRO A 73 -11.78 -7.06 -3.69
CA PRO A 73 -11.25 -7.58 -2.44
C PRO A 73 -10.30 -6.58 -1.74
N HIS A 74 -9.91 -5.52 -2.46
CA HIS A 74 -8.93 -4.53 -2.07
C HIS A 74 -9.33 -3.13 -2.55
N GLN A 75 -8.62 -2.13 -2.03
CA GLN A 75 -8.82 -0.71 -2.29
C GLN A 75 -8.65 -0.40 -3.79
N ILE A 76 -9.55 0.39 -4.36
CA ILE A 76 -9.39 0.94 -5.71
C ILE A 76 -8.47 2.16 -5.61
N SER A 77 -7.46 2.21 -6.47
CA SER A 77 -6.44 3.26 -6.49
C SER A 77 -6.41 4.06 -7.78
N SER A 78 -6.98 3.54 -8.87
CA SER A 78 -7.14 4.27 -10.13
C SER A 78 -8.38 3.77 -10.88
N LEU A 79 -8.98 4.65 -11.67
CA LEU A 79 -10.15 4.37 -12.49
C LEU A 79 -10.01 5.13 -13.81
N LEU A 80 -10.34 4.46 -14.92
CA LEU A 80 -10.32 4.99 -16.27
C LEU A 80 -11.58 4.54 -16.98
N VAL A 81 -12.29 5.45 -17.64
CA VAL A 81 -13.39 5.12 -18.53
C VAL A 81 -12.90 5.11 -19.96
N VAL A 82 -13.36 4.15 -20.75
CA VAL A 82 -13.04 4.02 -22.16
C VAL A 82 -14.33 3.99 -22.98
N SER A 83 -14.49 4.98 -23.86
CA SER A 83 -15.64 5.12 -24.74
C SER A 83 -15.30 4.70 -26.18
N PRO A 84 -16.19 3.97 -26.89
CA PRO A 84 -15.89 3.44 -28.23
C PRO A 84 -15.80 4.47 -29.37
N ASN A 85 -16.18 5.74 -29.17
CA ASN A 85 -16.28 6.71 -30.27
C ASN A 85 -16.02 8.16 -29.80
N ASP A 86 -14.75 8.58 -29.72
CA ASP A 86 -14.40 10.00 -29.57
C ASP A 86 -13.97 10.68 -30.90
N SER A 87 -13.97 9.95 -32.02
CA SER A 87 -13.25 10.42 -33.23
C SER A 87 -14.03 11.24 -34.26
N THR A 88 -15.31 11.59 -34.06
CA THR A 88 -15.98 12.51 -35.01
C THR A 88 -16.99 13.42 -34.35
N GLY A 89 -16.68 14.72 -34.24
CA GLY A 89 -17.62 15.81 -33.96
C GLY A 89 -18.68 16.04 -35.05
N LYS A 90 -19.33 14.97 -35.53
CA LYS A 90 -20.52 15.03 -36.37
C LYS A 90 -21.69 14.52 -35.54
N SER A 91 -22.60 15.42 -35.20
CA SER A 91 -23.88 15.10 -34.58
C SER A 91 -24.55 13.96 -35.36
N LYS A 92 -24.75 12.80 -34.73
CA LYS A 92 -25.70 11.83 -35.26
C LYS A 92 -27.09 12.35 -34.94
N SER A 93 -27.83 12.65 -36.00
CA SER A 93 -29.26 12.91 -35.94
C SER A 93 -29.97 11.81 -35.15
N SER A 94 -30.85 12.25 -34.25
CA SER A 94 -31.79 11.44 -33.47
C SER A 94 -32.54 10.41 -34.32
N SER A 95 -32.13 9.15 -34.28
CA SER A 95 -32.96 7.93 -34.46
C SER A 95 -32.09 6.68 -34.71
N SER A 96 -31.43 6.17 -33.67
CA SER A 96 -31.19 4.71 -33.54
C SER A 96 -30.70 4.38 -32.13
N SER A 97 -31.50 3.59 -31.42
CA SER A 97 -31.20 2.99 -30.13
C SER A 97 -30.17 1.84 -30.26
N SER A 98 -28.95 2.15 -30.69
CA SER A 98 -27.82 1.22 -30.61
C SER A 98 -26.98 1.57 -29.38
N SER A 99 -26.94 0.68 -28.40
CA SER A 99 -26.14 0.75 -27.18
C SER A 99 -24.67 1.04 -27.50
N ASN A 100 -24.17 2.24 -27.16
CA ASN A 100 -22.74 2.49 -27.13
C ASN A 100 -22.16 1.81 -25.89
N SER A 101 -21.56 0.63 -26.04
CA SER A 101 -20.92 -0.10 -24.93
C SER A 101 -19.71 0.68 -24.40
N SER A 102 -19.86 1.44 -23.33
CA SER A 102 -18.72 1.99 -22.58
C SER A 102 -18.02 0.87 -21.80
N TYR A 103 -16.75 1.06 -21.46
CA TYR A 103 -16.02 0.20 -20.52
C TYR A 103 -15.42 1.06 -19.43
N TYR A 104 -15.20 0.49 -18.24
CA TYR A 104 -14.35 1.12 -17.24
C TYR A 104 -13.31 0.14 -16.71
N VAL A 105 -12.15 0.68 -16.37
CA VAL A 105 -10.97 -0.05 -15.95
C VAL A 105 -10.57 0.46 -14.57
N THR A 106 -10.35 -0.45 -13.63
CA THR A 106 -9.88 -0.12 -12.29
C THR A 106 -8.50 -0.71 -12.03
N GLY A 107 -7.61 0.09 -11.45
CA GLY A 107 -6.38 -0.39 -10.83
C GLY A 107 -6.56 -0.50 -9.32
N CYS A 108 -6.06 -1.59 -8.73
CA CYS A 108 -6.28 -1.91 -7.32
C CYS A 108 -4.96 -2.10 -6.56
N LYS A 109 -5.06 -2.04 -5.23
CA LYS A 109 -3.93 -2.29 -4.30
C LYS A 109 -3.40 -3.73 -4.36
N ASP A 110 -4.15 -4.66 -4.94
CA ASP A 110 -3.81 -6.08 -5.08
C ASP A 110 -2.98 -6.42 -6.33
N SER A 111 -2.39 -5.40 -6.95
CA SER A 111 -1.62 -5.49 -8.19
C SER A 111 -2.39 -5.93 -9.45
N LYS A 112 -3.73 -5.99 -9.38
CA LYS A 112 -4.56 -6.35 -10.53
C LYS A 112 -5.21 -5.12 -11.16
N ILE A 113 -5.46 -5.26 -12.46
CA ILE A 113 -6.30 -4.36 -13.23
C ILE A 113 -7.55 -5.14 -13.61
N ARG A 114 -8.72 -4.51 -13.53
CA ARG A 114 -9.99 -5.14 -13.87
C ARG A 114 -10.73 -4.29 -14.88
N VAL A 115 -11.27 -4.94 -15.92
CA VAL A 115 -12.03 -4.32 -17.00
C VAL A 115 -13.47 -4.75 -16.84
N PHE A 116 -14.37 -3.77 -16.82
CA PHE A 116 -15.79 -3.96 -16.64
C PHE A 116 -16.54 -3.43 -17.85
N ASP A 117 -17.64 -4.08 -18.16
CA ASP A 117 -18.64 -3.55 -19.07
C ASP A 117 -19.33 -2.35 -18.41
N GLY A 118 -19.42 -1.22 -19.11
CA GLY A 118 -19.96 0.02 -18.57
C GLY A 118 -21.50 0.09 -18.56
N THR A 119 -22.19 -0.88 -19.17
CA THR A 119 -23.66 -0.98 -19.15
C THR A 119 -24.15 -2.01 -18.14
N THR A 120 -23.53 -3.18 -18.13
CA THR A 120 -23.89 -4.31 -17.25
C THR A 120 -23.10 -4.33 -15.94
N HIS A 121 -22.00 -3.57 -15.86
CA HIS A 121 -21.06 -3.58 -14.73
C HIS A 121 -20.46 -4.95 -14.42
N GLU A 122 -20.54 -5.89 -15.38
CA GLU A 122 -19.94 -7.21 -15.24
C GLU A 122 -18.43 -7.14 -15.45
N LEU A 123 -17.69 -7.88 -14.63
CA LEU A 123 -16.25 -8.05 -14.78
C LEU A 123 -15.98 -8.86 -16.04
N LEU A 124 -15.39 -8.22 -17.05
CA LEU A 124 -15.01 -8.87 -18.31
C LEU A 124 -13.64 -9.54 -18.18
N HIS A 125 -12.65 -8.82 -17.63
CA HIS A 125 -11.27 -9.31 -17.54
C HIS A 125 -10.55 -8.86 -16.29
N THR A 126 -9.65 -9.70 -15.80
CA THR A 126 -8.64 -9.34 -14.81
C THR A 126 -7.25 -9.47 -15.43
N LEU A 127 -6.54 -8.35 -15.59
CA LEU A 127 -5.15 -8.36 -16.03
C LEU A 127 -4.23 -8.54 -14.82
N ALA A 128 -3.43 -9.59 -14.88
CA ALA A 128 -2.36 -9.88 -13.93
C ALA A 128 -1.00 -9.65 -14.59
N GLY A 129 -0.09 -8.99 -13.88
CA GLY A 129 1.28 -8.80 -14.36
C GLY A 129 2.08 -7.77 -13.56
N HIS A 130 1.41 -6.87 -12.84
CA HIS A 130 2.04 -6.05 -11.81
C HIS A 130 2.27 -6.84 -10.52
N GLU A 131 3.30 -6.45 -9.77
CA GLU A 131 3.70 -7.06 -8.50
C GLU A 131 3.27 -6.24 -7.27
N ASN A 132 2.78 -5.02 -7.49
CA ASN A 132 2.30 -4.11 -6.45
C ASN A 132 1.13 -3.24 -6.95
N ALA A 133 0.57 -2.40 -6.09
CA ALA A 133 -0.63 -1.58 -6.35
C ALA A 133 -0.57 -0.83 -7.69
N VAL A 134 -1.68 -0.85 -8.45
CA VAL A 134 -1.81 -0.10 -9.71
C VAL A 134 -2.44 1.27 -9.46
N THR A 135 -1.67 2.32 -9.65
CA THR A 135 -2.00 3.67 -9.17
C THR A 135 -2.29 4.68 -10.26
N SER A 136 -2.04 4.36 -11.52
CA SER A 136 -2.31 5.25 -12.65
C SER A 136 -2.72 4.44 -13.86
N LEU A 137 -3.70 4.95 -14.61
CA LEU A 137 -4.23 4.35 -15.83
C LEU A 137 -4.38 5.45 -16.89
N SER A 138 -4.06 5.12 -18.13
CA SER A 138 -4.24 6.01 -19.29
C SER A 138 -4.52 5.19 -20.55
N LEU A 139 -5.01 5.82 -21.60
CA LEU A 139 -5.30 5.17 -22.88
C LEU A 139 -4.42 5.75 -23.98
N LEU A 140 -3.57 4.91 -24.55
CA LEU A 140 -2.66 5.28 -25.63
C LEU A 140 -3.32 5.02 -26.98
N SER A 141 -3.31 6.01 -27.87
CA SER A 141 -3.79 5.85 -29.24
C SER A 141 -2.63 5.86 -30.25
N PHE A 142 -2.70 4.95 -31.22
CA PHE A 142 -1.73 4.83 -32.31
C PHE A 142 -2.22 5.46 -33.61
N SER A 143 -3.44 6.00 -33.63
CA SER A 143 -4.05 6.59 -34.81
C SER A 143 -5.05 7.69 -34.44
N ASN A 144 -5.16 8.73 -35.28
CA ASN A 144 -6.10 9.84 -35.05
C ASN A 144 -7.57 9.41 -35.05
N ASP A 145 -7.89 8.28 -35.71
CA ASP A 145 -9.23 7.72 -35.76
C ASP A 145 -9.54 6.80 -34.57
N ASP A 146 -8.59 6.64 -33.64
CA ASP A 146 -8.69 5.80 -32.46
C ASP A 146 -8.96 4.32 -32.72
N SER A 147 -8.81 3.87 -33.96
CA SER A 147 -9.01 2.46 -34.35
C SER A 147 -8.04 1.50 -33.68
N THR A 148 -6.93 2.01 -33.13
CA THR A 148 -5.87 1.20 -32.49
C THR A 148 -5.40 1.85 -31.21
N ARG A 149 -5.74 1.22 -30.09
CA ARG A 149 -5.44 1.73 -28.75
C ARG A 149 -4.71 0.69 -27.91
N ALA A 150 -4.10 1.15 -26.83
CA ALA A 150 -3.55 0.30 -25.77
C ALA A 150 -3.84 0.93 -24.41
N LEU A 151 -4.16 0.10 -23.42
CA LEU A 151 -4.23 0.54 -22.03
C LEU A 151 -2.82 0.68 -21.48
N VAL A 152 -2.54 1.79 -20.79
CA VAL A 152 -1.29 2.02 -20.07
C VAL A 152 -1.58 1.98 -18.58
N SER A 153 -0.76 1.27 -17.81
CA SER A 153 -0.86 1.25 -16.34
C SER A 153 0.48 1.60 -15.71
N GLY A 154 0.44 2.33 -14.59
CA GLY A 154 1.58 2.60 -13.72
C GLY A 154 1.36 2.01 -12.33
N SER A 155 2.42 1.47 -11.71
CA SER A 155 2.33 0.73 -10.45
C SER A 155 3.43 1.10 -9.46
N TRP A 156 3.17 0.77 -8.18
CA TRP A 156 4.13 0.75 -7.09
C TRP A 156 5.25 -0.30 -7.25
N ASP A 157 5.17 -1.17 -8.25
CA ASP A 157 6.25 -2.13 -8.55
C ASP A 157 7.42 -1.51 -9.34
N GLY A 158 7.39 -0.20 -9.57
CA GLY A 158 8.45 0.50 -10.33
C GLY A 158 8.36 0.27 -11.84
N THR A 159 7.20 -0.14 -12.35
CA THR A 159 6.99 -0.35 -13.79
C THR A 159 5.74 0.36 -14.30
N ALA A 160 5.78 0.73 -15.58
CA ALA A 160 4.59 0.93 -16.38
C ALA A 160 4.40 -0.24 -17.36
N LYS A 161 3.15 -0.60 -17.67
CA LYS A 161 2.83 -1.70 -18.59
C LYS A 161 1.86 -1.25 -19.66
N LEU A 162 2.05 -1.80 -20.86
CA LEU A 162 1.22 -1.55 -22.01
C LEU A 162 0.41 -2.80 -22.33
N TRP A 163 -0.90 -2.67 -22.41
CA TRP A 163 -1.83 -3.78 -22.62
C TRP A 163 -2.62 -3.55 -23.89
N LYS A 164 -2.81 -4.60 -24.68
CA LYS A 164 -3.61 -4.54 -25.89
C LYS A 164 -5.06 -4.15 -25.55
N TRP A 165 -5.59 -3.17 -26.27
CA TRP A 165 -6.97 -2.70 -26.12
C TRP A 165 -7.68 -2.70 -27.48
N THR A 166 -8.83 -3.38 -27.58
CA THR A 166 -9.60 -3.46 -28.83
C THR A 166 -11.10 -3.41 -28.55
N ASP A 167 -11.72 -2.25 -28.76
CA ASP A 167 -13.09 -1.93 -28.35
C ASP A 167 -14.14 -2.98 -28.77
N SER A 168 -14.05 -3.51 -29.99
CA SER A 168 -15.05 -4.44 -30.56
C SER A 168 -14.93 -5.89 -30.06
N THR A 169 -13.85 -6.25 -29.38
CA THR A 169 -13.57 -7.64 -28.98
C THR A 169 -13.18 -7.78 -27.52
N ILE A 170 -13.27 -6.72 -26.70
CA ILE A 170 -12.95 -6.81 -25.27
C ILE A 170 -13.71 -7.96 -24.62
N SER A 171 -14.99 -8.22 -24.92
CA SER A 171 -15.72 -9.35 -24.34
C SER A 171 -15.17 -10.74 -24.75
N THR A 172 -14.49 -10.86 -25.90
CA THR A 172 -14.11 -12.16 -26.49
C THR A 172 -12.60 -12.44 -26.48
N VAL A 173 -11.75 -11.44 -26.29
CA VAL A 173 -10.29 -11.55 -26.37
C VAL A 173 -9.66 -11.27 -25.01
N ILE A 174 -8.80 -12.19 -24.56
CA ILE A 174 -8.00 -12.03 -23.34
C ILE A 174 -7.03 -10.86 -23.52
N PRO A 175 -7.02 -9.86 -22.60
CA PRO A 175 -6.06 -8.77 -22.65
C PRO A 175 -4.62 -9.29 -22.61
N MET A 176 -3.77 -8.75 -23.49
CA MET A 176 -2.39 -9.19 -23.66
C MET A 176 -1.44 -8.08 -23.23
N LEU A 177 -0.44 -8.42 -22.39
CA LEU A 177 0.68 -7.53 -22.10
C LEU A 177 1.55 -7.40 -23.36
N LEU A 178 1.67 -6.19 -23.90
CA LEU A 178 2.45 -5.88 -25.09
C LEU A 178 3.91 -5.57 -24.75
N THR A 179 4.15 -4.82 -23.67
CA THR A 179 5.49 -4.46 -23.20
C THR A 179 5.48 -3.95 -21.75
N THR A 180 6.63 -3.99 -21.09
CA THR A 180 6.87 -3.42 -19.76
C THR A 180 7.95 -2.35 -19.87
N LEU A 181 7.66 -1.16 -19.34
CA LEU A 181 8.57 -0.03 -19.22
C LEU A 181 9.14 -0.06 -17.79
N GLU A 182 10.40 -0.46 -17.68
CA GLU A 182 11.11 -0.61 -16.40
C GLU A 182 12.08 0.56 -16.14
N GLY A 183 12.74 0.53 -14.98
CA GLY A 183 13.77 1.49 -14.61
C GLY A 183 13.23 2.70 -13.83
N HIS A 184 12.05 2.59 -13.22
CA HIS A 184 11.49 3.58 -12.31
C HIS A 184 11.80 3.23 -10.86
N GLU A 185 11.84 4.26 -10.04
CA GLU A 185 12.41 4.23 -8.70
C GLU A 185 11.38 3.93 -7.59
N ASN A 186 10.08 4.03 -7.90
CA ASN A 186 8.93 3.68 -7.06
C ASN A 186 7.65 3.81 -7.89
N THR A 187 6.51 4.17 -7.26
CA THR A 187 5.22 4.39 -7.91
C THR A 187 5.34 5.19 -9.20
N VAL A 188 4.72 4.64 -10.25
CA VAL A 188 4.72 5.22 -11.59
C VAL A 188 3.37 5.85 -11.88
N SER A 189 3.38 7.12 -12.29
CA SER A 189 2.25 7.78 -12.94
C SER A 189 2.42 7.70 -14.46
N VAL A 190 1.32 7.59 -15.21
CA VAL A 190 1.34 7.44 -16.67
C VAL A 190 0.41 8.45 -17.34
N CYS A 191 0.83 8.96 -18.49
CA CYS A 191 0.05 9.86 -19.34
C CYS A 191 0.32 9.56 -20.81
N ALA A 192 -0.69 9.14 -21.57
CA ALA A 192 -0.57 8.97 -23.00
C ALA A 192 -0.55 10.32 -23.73
N LEU A 193 0.28 10.43 -24.78
CA LEU A 193 0.29 11.59 -25.67
C LEU A 193 -0.59 11.30 -26.89
N PRO A 194 -1.16 12.34 -27.52
CA PRO A 194 -1.90 12.16 -28.76
C PRO A 194 -1.00 11.58 -29.86
N PRO A 195 -1.59 10.85 -30.82
CA PRO A 195 -0.87 10.35 -31.97
C PRO A 195 -0.20 11.49 -32.75
N ASP A 196 1.01 11.25 -33.22
CA ASP A 196 1.74 12.21 -34.05
C ASP A 196 0.99 12.41 -35.37
N SER A 197 0.73 13.66 -35.79
CA SER A 197 0.02 13.94 -37.04
C SER A 197 0.76 13.42 -38.28
N SER A 198 2.06 13.11 -38.15
CA SER A 198 2.88 12.46 -39.17
C SER A 198 2.78 10.92 -39.20
N ALA A 199 2.17 10.29 -38.19
CA ALA A 199 2.06 8.84 -38.05
C ALA A 199 1.00 8.19 -38.97
N GLY A 200 0.32 8.98 -39.81
CA GLY A 200 -0.67 8.53 -40.79
C GLY A 200 -0.11 7.78 -42.01
N SER A 201 1.18 7.47 -42.07
CA SER A 201 1.75 6.67 -43.16
C SER A 201 2.21 5.30 -42.65
N SER A 202 1.72 4.25 -43.30
CA SER A 202 2.17 2.86 -43.13
C SER A 202 3.69 2.76 -43.27
N PHE A 203 4.43 2.86 -42.17
CA PHE A 203 5.86 2.55 -42.16
C PHE A 203 6.04 1.03 -42.24
N SER A 204 7.06 0.56 -42.96
CA SER A 204 7.43 -0.85 -42.99
C SER A 204 7.75 -1.43 -41.61
N SER A 205 7.94 -0.58 -40.59
CA SER A 205 8.35 -0.91 -39.23
C SER A 205 7.22 -0.97 -38.18
N GLY A 206 5.99 -0.50 -38.45
CA GLY A 206 4.87 -0.50 -37.48
C GLY A 206 4.21 0.87 -37.23
N ARG A 207 3.28 0.95 -36.26
CA ARG A 207 2.58 2.20 -35.84
C ARG A 207 3.25 2.81 -34.60
N ARG A 208 3.48 4.12 -34.60
CA ARG A 208 4.20 4.83 -33.52
C ARG A 208 3.25 5.69 -32.68
N ALA A 209 3.43 5.66 -31.36
CA ALA A 209 2.77 6.54 -30.40
C ALA A 209 3.76 6.97 -29.32
N ARG A 210 3.41 7.97 -28.49
CA ARG A 210 4.24 8.42 -27.38
C ARG A 210 3.48 8.41 -26.06
N LEU A 211 4.19 8.14 -24.97
CA LEU A 211 3.64 8.24 -23.62
C LEU A 211 4.69 8.78 -22.64
N CYS A 212 4.21 9.44 -21.59
CA CYS A 212 5.02 9.93 -20.49
C CYS A 212 4.80 9.07 -19.24
N THR A 213 5.86 8.91 -18.46
CA THR A 213 5.81 8.27 -17.13
C THR A 213 6.53 9.11 -16.09
N GLY A 214 5.97 9.24 -14.89
CA GLY A 214 6.56 9.95 -13.76
C GLY A 214 6.87 9.00 -12.61
N SER A 215 8.01 9.17 -11.97
CA SER A 215 8.49 8.34 -10.86
C SER A 215 8.46 9.13 -9.55
N ALA A 216 8.01 8.50 -8.47
CA ALA A 216 8.05 9.08 -7.13
C ALA A 216 9.45 9.12 -6.50
N GLY A 217 10.48 8.51 -7.12
CA GLY A 217 11.84 8.51 -6.60
C GLY A 217 12.09 7.51 -5.46
N ILE A 218 13.33 7.45 -5.00
CA ILE A 218 13.85 6.53 -3.99
C ILE A 218 14.05 7.27 -2.66
N ALA A 219 13.60 6.67 -1.55
CA ALA A 219 13.95 7.14 -0.22
C ALA A 219 15.40 6.76 0.13
N GLU A 220 16.24 7.78 0.39
CA GLU A 220 17.63 7.64 0.82
C GLU A 220 17.85 8.45 2.11
N GLY A 221 17.83 7.76 3.26
CA GLY A 221 17.79 8.42 4.56
C GLY A 221 16.47 9.18 4.72
N ASN A 222 16.56 10.50 4.97
CA ASN A 222 15.39 11.39 5.10
C ASN A 222 15.10 12.21 3.83
N VAL A 223 15.70 11.86 2.69
CA VAL A 223 15.51 12.58 1.41
C VAL A 223 14.97 11.64 0.34
N ILE A 224 14.06 12.12 -0.51
CA ILE A 224 13.65 11.40 -1.72
C ILE A 224 14.48 11.90 -2.91
N ARG A 225 15.10 10.98 -3.67
CA ARG A 225 15.92 11.28 -4.85
C ARG A 225 15.43 10.57 -6.10
N ASP A 226 15.90 11.00 -7.26
CA ASP A 226 15.71 10.34 -8.56
C ASP A 226 14.25 10.24 -9.06
N HIS A 227 13.33 10.99 -8.46
CA HIS A 227 12.02 11.26 -9.06
C HIS A 227 12.23 11.91 -10.43
N SER A 228 11.60 11.33 -11.44
CA SER A 228 11.95 11.62 -12.83
C SER A 228 10.75 11.47 -13.76
N VAL A 229 10.67 12.37 -14.74
CA VAL A 229 9.76 12.26 -15.87
C VAL A 229 10.50 11.62 -17.04
N ARG A 230 9.84 10.68 -17.72
CA ARG A 230 10.36 9.99 -18.89
C ARG A 230 9.37 10.12 -20.05
N VAL A 231 9.88 10.31 -21.26
CA VAL A 231 9.10 10.29 -22.50
C VAL A 231 9.53 9.07 -23.31
N TRP A 232 8.56 8.27 -23.73
CA TRP A 232 8.76 7.03 -24.45
C TRP A 232 8.15 7.08 -25.83
N ASP A 233 8.89 6.59 -26.82
CA ASP A 233 8.34 6.19 -28.11
C ASP A 233 7.92 4.73 -28.04
N VAL A 234 6.70 4.44 -28.48
CA VAL A 234 6.15 3.10 -28.55
C VAL A 234 5.86 2.74 -29.99
N LEU A 235 6.43 1.64 -30.46
CA LEU A 235 6.20 1.09 -31.79
C LEU A 235 5.40 -0.21 -31.67
N LEU A 236 4.18 -0.21 -32.17
CA LEU A 236 3.31 -1.38 -32.24
C LEU A 236 3.62 -2.17 -33.51
N SER A 237 3.85 -3.48 -33.34
CA SER A 237 3.99 -4.44 -34.44
C SER A 237 2.76 -4.45 -35.35
N GLN A 238 2.96 -4.80 -36.63
CA GLN A 238 1.87 -4.81 -37.62
C GLN A 238 0.74 -5.79 -37.27
N ASP A 239 1.05 -6.92 -36.63
CA ASP A 239 0.05 -7.89 -36.16
C ASP A 239 -0.63 -7.47 -34.85
N GLY A 240 -0.16 -6.37 -34.23
CA GLY A 240 -0.67 -5.84 -32.97
C GLY A 240 -0.51 -6.82 -31.81
N ARG A 241 0.51 -7.69 -31.83
CA ARG A 241 0.77 -8.69 -30.77
C ARG A 241 1.95 -8.32 -29.88
N ALA A 242 2.80 -7.40 -30.31
CA ALA A 242 3.95 -6.90 -29.54
C ALA A 242 4.13 -5.39 -29.71
N ALA A 243 4.75 -4.75 -28.71
CA ALA A 243 5.21 -3.37 -28.83
C ALA A 243 6.64 -3.25 -28.31
N THR A 244 7.42 -2.34 -28.90
CA THR A 244 8.73 -1.94 -28.36
C THR A 244 8.64 -0.52 -27.85
N ALA A 245 9.16 -0.26 -26.64
CA ALA A 245 9.24 1.06 -26.06
C ALA A 245 10.69 1.53 -25.99
N THR A 246 10.98 2.73 -26.49
CA THR A 246 12.30 3.36 -26.48
C THR A 246 12.23 4.64 -25.68
N LEU A 247 13.11 4.77 -24.69
CA LEU A 247 13.24 6.00 -23.90
C LEU A 247 13.84 7.10 -24.79
N VAL A 248 13.10 8.20 -24.96
CA VAL A 248 13.54 9.36 -25.75
C VAL A 248 14.18 10.40 -24.83
N HIS A 249 13.50 10.71 -23.73
CA HIS A 249 13.97 11.69 -22.75
C HIS A 249 13.79 11.16 -21.32
N ARG A 250 14.75 11.52 -20.45
CA ARG A 250 14.62 11.39 -19.00
C ARG A 250 15.03 12.70 -18.37
N VAL A 251 14.15 13.26 -17.56
CA VAL A 251 14.35 14.48 -16.80
C VAL A 251 14.27 14.11 -15.34
N ALA A 252 15.40 14.09 -14.66
CA ALA A 252 15.50 13.71 -13.25
C ALA A 252 15.60 14.95 -12.36
N ASN A 253 14.99 14.86 -11.18
CA ASN A 253 15.04 15.90 -10.14
C ASN A 253 14.60 17.28 -10.64
N ASP A 254 13.65 17.31 -11.58
CA ASP A 254 13.04 18.57 -12.03
C ASP A 254 11.98 19.07 -11.03
N HIS A 255 11.35 18.17 -10.29
CA HIS A 255 10.65 18.51 -9.05
C HIS A 255 11.62 18.47 -7.86
N ASP A 256 11.23 19.02 -6.71
CA ASP A 256 11.94 18.85 -5.42
C ASP A 256 11.27 17.78 -4.53
N GLY A 257 10.38 16.98 -5.13
CA GLY A 257 9.71 15.88 -4.46
C GLY A 257 9.09 14.87 -5.43
N PRO A 258 8.52 13.79 -4.88
CA PRO A 258 7.85 12.75 -5.65
C PRO A 258 6.79 13.27 -6.62
N ILE A 259 6.83 12.82 -7.87
CA ILE A 259 5.78 13.06 -8.86
C ILE A 259 4.59 12.13 -8.56
N ARG A 260 3.38 12.69 -8.47
CA ARG A 260 2.17 11.94 -8.10
C ARG A 260 1.24 11.67 -9.26
N ASP A 261 1.05 12.65 -10.13
CA ASP A 261 0.12 12.54 -11.24
C ASP A 261 0.59 13.37 -12.43
N MET A 262 -0.01 13.08 -13.59
CA MET A 262 0.30 13.76 -14.83
C MET A 262 -0.89 13.81 -15.79
N ALA A 263 -0.95 14.89 -16.56
CA ALA A 263 -1.93 15.11 -17.60
C ALA A 263 -1.24 15.69 -18.85
N PHE A 264 -1.93 15.65 -19.99
CA PHE A 264 -1.47 16.28 -21.21
C PHE A 264 -2.45 17.38 -21.62
N ASP A 265 -1.93 18.58 -21.86
CA ASP A 265 -2.69 19.68 -22.46
C ASP A 265 -2.46 19.65 -23.97
N VAL A 266 -3.51 19.27 -24.70
CA VAL A 266 -3.46 19.16 -26.17
C VAL A 266 -3.35 20.53 -26.84
N ASP A 267 -3.98 21.56 -26.29
CA ASP A 267 -3.99 22.91 -26.86
C ASP A 267 -2.62 23.57 -26.73
N ALA A 268 -2.00 23.43 -25.55
CA ALA A 268 -0.68 23.99 -25.27
C ALA A 268 0.47 23.05 -25.69
N ASN A 269 0.17 21.80 -26.06
CA ASN A 269 1.15 20.74 -26.35
C ASN A 269 2.18 20.58 -25.22
N VAL A 270 1.70 20.41 -23.99
CA VAL A 270 2.56 20.24 -22.80
C VAL A 270 2.13 19.09 -21.91
N VAL A 271 3.12 18.46 -21.29
CA VAL A 271 2.92 17.49 -20.21
C VAL A 271 2.91 18.25 -18.89
N VAL A 272 1.85 18.10 -18.13
CA VAL A 272 1.67 18.69 -16.81
C VAL A 272 1.89 17.62 -15.77
N THR A 273 2.70 17.90 -14.75
CA THR A 273 2.88 17.02 -13.58
C THR A 273 2.61 17.77 -12.30
N CYS A 274 2.18 17.05 -11.26
CA CYS A 274 2.14 17.56 -9.89
C CYS A 274 3.04 16.75 -8.96
N SER A 275 3.52 17.39 -7.90
CA SER A 275 4.51 16.83 -6.99
C SER A 275 4.20 17.12 -5.52
N ASN A 276 4.80 16.31 -4.66
CA ASN A 276 4.83 16.54 -3.22
C ASN A 276 5.47 17.88 -2.81
N ASP A 277 6.23 18.52 -3.69
CA ASP A 277 6.85 19.82 -3.45
C ASP A 277 5.89 21.02 -3.55
N GLY A 278 4.58 20.76 -3.78
CA GLY A 278 3.58 21.81 -3.89
C GLY A 278 3.55 22.50 -5.26
N THR A 279 4.23 21.97 -6.28
CA THR A 279 4.31 22.58 -7.61
C THR A 279 3.63 21.75 -8.69
N ILE A 280 3.07 22.46 -9.69
CA ILE A 280 2.81 21.88 -11.00
C ILE A 280 3.85 22.38 -12.01
N LYS A 281 4.30 21.50 -12.90
CA LYS A 281 5.29 21.82 -13.93
C LYS A 281 4.78 21.42 -15.31
N LEU A 282 4.88 22.36 -16.25
CA LEU A 282 4.52 22.18 -17.65
C LEU A 282 5.79 21.92 -18.46
N ARG A 283 5.82 20.85 -19.25
CA ARG A 283 6.99 20.44 -20.04
C ARG A 283 6.64 20.28 -21.51
N ASN A 284 7.59 20.64 -22.35
CA ASN A 284 7.53 20.28 -23.76
C ASN A 284 7.74 18.76 -23.92
N PRO A 285 6.82 18.02 -24.56
CA PRO A 285 6.91 16.56 -24.71
C PRO A 285 8.03 16.11 -25.66
N ASP A 286 8.46 16.96 -26.59
CA ASP A 286 9.49 16.66 -27.60
C ASP A 286 10.92 16.85 -27.07
N THR A 287 11.11 17.63 -25.99
CA THR A 287 12.44 17.91 -25.41
C THR A 287 12.56 17.49 -23.95
N GLY A 288 11.43 17.32 -23.26
CA GLY A 288 11.34 17.14 -21.81
C GLY A 288 11.57 18.43 -21.01
N THR A 289 11.91 19.54 -21.64
CA THR A 289 12.28 20.77 -20.91
C THR A 289 11.09 21.41 -20.22
N THR A 290 11.27 21.83 -18.97
CA THR A 290 10.28 22.60 -18.21
C THR A 290 10.10 23.97 -18.82
N VAL A 291 8.87 24.24 -19.28
CA VAL A 291 8.45 25.52 -19.88
C VAL A 291 7.98 26.47 -18.79
N SER A 292 7.27 25.97 -17.78
CA SER A 292 6.74 26.79 -16.69
C SER A 292 6.60 25.96 -15.41
N THR A 293 6.73 26.64 -14.26
CA THR A 293 6.51 26.07 -12.92
C THR A 293 5.54 26.98 -12.20
N TYR A 294 4.48 26.40 -11.64
CA TYR A 294 3.51 27.11 -10.81
C TYR A 294 3.54 26.52 -9.40
N THR A 295 3.59 27.40 -8.42
CA THR A 295 3.70 27.05 -7.01
C THR A 295 2.55 27.70 -6.27
N THR A 296 1.91 26.97 -5.38
CA THR A 296 0.87 27.50 -4.50
C THR A 296 1.47 28.20 -3.28
N THR A 297 0.79 29.22 -2.78
CA THR A 297 1.24 30.06 -1.66
C THR A 297 0.87 29.39 -0.34
N PHE A 298 1.85 29.22 0.53
CA PHE A 298 1.69 28.53 1.82
C PHE A 298 2.20 29.34 2.99
N LEU A 299 1.57 29.16 4.15
CA LEU A 299 1.92 29.87 5.38
C LEU A 299 3.10 29.23 6.14
N SER A 300 3.40 27.94 5.92
CA SER A 300 4.44 27.21 6.68
C SER A 300 5.23 26.17 5.86
N SER A 301 4.58 25.32 5.06
CA SER A 301 5.22 24.36 4.15
C SER A 301 4.32 23.99 2.96
N PRO A 302 4.90 23.57 1.81
CA PRO A 302 4.10 23.12 0.68
C PRO A 302 3.41 21.76 0.97
N PRO A 303 2.09 21.63 0.73
CA PRO A 303 1.32 20.42 0.81
C PRO A 303 1.63 19.54 -0.40
N MET A 304 1.45 18.25 -0.20
CA MET A 304 1.67 17.28 -1.24
C MET A 304 0.54 17.35 -2.28
N LEU A 305 0.86 17.69 -3.54
CA LEU A 305 -0.12 17.62 -4.62
C LEU A 305 -0.28 16.16 -5.08
N LEU A 306 -1.52 15.70 -5.16
CA LEU A 306 -1.91 14.30 -5.38
C LEU A 306 -2.44 14.02 -6.78
N SER A 307 -3.07 15.01 -7.41
CA SER A 307 -3.62 14.90 -8.76
C SER A 307 -3.52 16.22 -9.53
N VAL A 308 -3.48 16.14 -10.86
CA VAL A 308 -3.57 17.29 -11.77
C VAL A 308 -4.40 16.96 -13.00
N ILE A 309 -5.24 17.90 -13.44
CA ILE A 309 -6.05 17.81 -14.66
C ILE A 309 -5.94 19.08 -15.50
N CYS A 310 -6.17 18.94 -16.80
CA CYS A 310 -6.33 20.05 -17.75
C CYS A 310 -7.83 20.28 -17.99
N LEU A 311 -8.26 21.55 -17.98
CA LEU A 311 -9.62 21.99 -18.31
C LEU A 311 -9.70 22.59 -19.73
N GLY A 312 -8.58 22.60 -20.47
CA GLY A 312 -8.42 23.26 -21.77
C GLY A 312 -7.96 24.71 -21.65
N GLN A 313 -7.43 25.26 -22.74
CA GLN A 313 -7.00 26.67 -22.83
C GLN A 313 -6.01 27.11 -21.74
N GLY A 314 -5.08 26.24 -21.32
CA GLY A 314 -4.09 26.55 -20.30
C GLY A 314 -4.66 26.70 -18.88
N LYS A 315 -5.82 26.10 -18.61
CA LYS A 315 -6.43 26.05 -17.27
C LYS A 315 -6.24 24.68 -16.64
N TYR A 316 -5.84 24.67 -15.37
CA TYR A 316 -5.49 23.45 -14.65
C TYR A 316 -6.10 23.41 -13.26
N VAL A 317 -6.37 22.20 -12.77
CA VAL A 317 -6.72 21.97 -11.36
C VAL A 317 -5.76 20.95 -10.77
N SER A 318 -5.18 21.26 -9.63
CA SER A 318 -4.44 20.30 -8.80
C SER A 318 -5.15 20.07 -7.48
N THR A 319 -4.98 18.88 -6.90
CA THR A 319 -5.56 18.53 -5.58
C THR A 319 -4.48 18.13 -4.60
N SER A 320 -4.73 18.26 -3.30
CA SER A 320 -3.69 18.12 -2.28
C SER A 320 -4.12 17.38 -1.02
N GLU A 321 -3.12 16.91 -0.28
CA GLU A 321 -3.28 16.20 0.99
C GLU A 321 -3.89 17.07 2.09
N ASP A 322 -3.62 18.37 2.10
CA ASP A 322 -4.12 19.35 3.07
C ASP A 322 -5.62 19.71 2.88
N GLY A 323 -6.29 19.03 1.96
CA GLY A 323 -7.71 19.19 1.71
C GLY A 323 -8.03 20.39 0.84
N ASN A 324 -7.13 20.80 -0.06
CA ASN A 324 -7.40 21.86 -1.02
C ASN A 324 -7.45 21.32 -2.46
N ALA A 325 -8.20 22.03 -3.30
CA ALA A 325 -8.06 21.98 -4.75
C ALA A 325 -7.64 23.37 -5.23
N HIS A 326 -6.64 23.43 -6.12
CA HIS A 326 -6.05 24.66 -6.62
C HIS A 326 -6.34 24.79 -8.11
N PHE A 327 -7.05 25.84 -8.49
CA PHE A 327 -7.26 26.22 -9.87
C PHE A 327 -6.18 27.20 -10.33
N TRP A 328 -5.73 27.03 -11.57
CA TRP A 328 -4.69 27.81 -12.22
C TRP A 328 -5.14 28.23 -13.62
N ASP A 329 -5.12 29.52 -13.90
CA ASP A 329 -5.23 30.05 -15.26
C ASP A 329 -3.85 30.60 -15.68
N THR A 330 -3.22 29.95 -16.64
CA THR A 330 -1.86 30.32 -17.06
C THR A 330 -1.82 31.52 -18.00
N ALA A 331 -2.94 31.86 -18.62
CA ALA A 331 -3.05 33.01 -19.51
C ALA A 331 -3.24 34.31 -18.71
N THR A 332 -4.06 34.28 -17.66
CA THR A 332 -4.34 35.46 -16.82
C THR A 332 -3.48 35.54 -15.56
N GLY A 333 -2.90 34.41 -15.13
CA GLY A 333 -2.25 34.29 -13.82
C GLY A 333 -3.24 34.18 -12.66
N SER A 334 -4.55 34.08 -12.92
CA SER A 334 -5.57 33.93 -11.89
C SER A 334 -5.47 32.57 -11.20
N THR A 335 -5.67 32.57 -9.88
CA THR A 335 -5.69 31.34 -9.07
C THR A 335 -6.87 31.34 -8.13
N GLN A 336 -7.34 30.15 -7.76
CA GLN A 336 -8.38 29.97 -6.75
C GLN A 336 -8.06 28.74 -5.91
N VAL A 337 -8.29 28.81 -4.60
CA VAL A 337 -8.15 27.68 -3.67
C VAL A 337 -9.52 27.31 -3.12
N ILE A 338 -9.89 26.06 -3.29
CA ILE A 338 -11.18 25.50 -2.87
C ILE A 338 -10.93 24.49 -1.75
N GLY A 339 -11.34 24.85 -0.53
CA GLY A 339 -11.17 24.00 0.65
C GLY A 339 -12.16 22.84 0.67
N HIS A 340 -11.72 21.70 1.18
CA HIS A 340 -12.50 20.49 1.44
C HIS A 340 -12.32 20.06 2.90
N PRO A 341 -13.25 19.26 3.47
CA PRO A 341 -13.14 18.79 4.85
C PRO A 341 -11.95 17.85 5.11
N ASN A 342 -11.34 17.29 4.08
CA ASN A 342 -10.23 16.35 4.20
C ASN A 342 -9.44 16.27 2.88
N THR A 343 -8.38 15.46 2.83
CA THR A 343 -7.54 15.21 1.66
C THR A 343 -8.34 15.02 0.38
N VAL A 344 -7.93 15.71 -0.69
CA VAL A 344 -8.54 15.59 -2.01
C VAL A 344 -7.63 14.72 -2.90
N TRP A 345 -8.05 13.47 -3.12
CA TRP A 345 -7.22 12.44 -3.76
C TRP A 345 -7.12 12.59 -5.28
N LYS A 346 -8.19 13.01 -5.94
CA LYS A 346 -8.28 13.03 -7.40
C LYS A 346 -9.17 14.17 -7.86
N ALA A 347 -8.83 14.79 -9.00
CA ALA A 347 -9.75 15.61 -9.78
C ALA A 347 -10.02 14.98 -11.14
N LEU A 348 -11.14 15.35 -11.75
CA LEU A 348 -11.51 14.95 -13.11
C LEU A 348 -12.26 16.09 -13.80
N ALA A 349 -11.83 16.44 -15.03
CA ALA A 349 -12.52 17.41 -15.87
C ALA A 349 -13.85 16.83 -16.37
N LEU A 350 -14.90 17.65 -16.41
CA LEU A 350 -16.20 17.21 -16.94
C LEU A 350 -16.31 17.56 -18.43
N PRO A 351 -16.58 16.59 -19.31
CA PRO A 351 -16.69 16.82 -20.74
C PRO A 351 -17.90 17.71 -21.06
N ASN A 352 -17.83 18.44 -22.19
CA ASN A 352 -18.91 19.32 -22.68
C ASN A 352 -19.34 20.42 -21.70
N THR A 353 -18.54 20.66 -20.66
CA THR A 353 -18.71 21.79 -19.76
C THR A 353 -17.68 22.86 -20.14
N ASN A 354 -17.99 24.14 -19.87
CA ASN A 354 -17.05 25.24 -20.07
C ASN A 354 -15.99 25.29 -18.94
N GLY A 355 -15.36 24.15 -18.67
CA GLY A 355 -14.33 23.98 -17.65
C GLY A 355 -14.84 23.53 -16.27
N ASP A 356 -16.00 22.89 -16.14
CA ASP A 356 -16.41 22.32 -14.85
C ASP A 356 -15.55 21.08 -14.53
N PHE A 357 -15.41 20.79 -13.25
CA PHE A 357 -14.63 19.63 -12.79
C PHE A 357 -15.20 19.05 -11.51
N CYS A 358 -14.79 17.82 -11.19
CA CYS A 358 -15.14 17.19 -9.94
C CYS A 358 -13.92 16.73 -9.15
N THR A 359 -14.09 16.58 -7.84
CA THR A 359 -13.05 16.17 -6.88
C THR A 359 -13.52 14.96 -6.07
N ALA A 360 -12.57 14.08 -5.73
CA ALA A 360 -12.76 12.93 -4.85
C ALA A 360 -12.09 13.22 -3.51
N CYS A 361 -12.87 13.23 -2.44
CA CYS A 361 -12.40 13.56 -1.11
C CYS A 361 -12.31 12.33 -0.21
N HIS A 362 -11.38 12.36 0.74
CA HIS A 362 -11.22 11.33 1.76
C HIS A 362 -12.46 11.21 2.67
N ASP A 363 -13.32 12.22 2.73
CA ASP A 363 -14.58 12.22 3.47
C ASP A 363 -15.69 11.34 2.86
N GLY A 364 -15.40 10.65 1.76
CA GLY A 364 -16.35 9.77 1.08
C GLY A 364 -17.27 10.46 0.08
N SER A 365 -17.02 11.74 -0.21
CA SER A 365 -17.82 12.54 -1.14
C SER A 365 -17.09 12.85 -2.44
N VAL A 366 -17.87 12.95 -3.51
CA VAL A 366 -17.51 13.57 -4.79
C VAL A 366 -18.16 14.95 -4.85
N ARG A 367 -17.42 15.97 -5.26
CA ARG A 367 -17.97 17.34 -5.38
C ARG A 367 -17.71 17.89 -6.77
N ILE A 368 -18.71 18.53 -7.36
CA ILE A 368 -18.63 19.18 -8.67
C ILE A 368 -18.54 20.69 -8.46
N PHE A 369 -17.67 21.34 -9.23
CA PHE A 369 -17.46 22.77 -9.21
C PHE A 369 -17.70 23.37 -10.58
N THR A 370 -18.38 24.52 -10.61
CA THR A 370 -18.76 25.21 -11.85
C THR A 370 -18.58 26.72 -11.72
N LYS A 371 -18.35 27.38 -12.85
CA LYS A 371 -18.49 28.84 -13.00
C LYS A 371 -19.87 29.26 -13.51
N ASP A 372 -20.69 28.30 -13.94
CA ASP A 372 -22.03 28.58 -14.45
C ASP A 372 -23.00 28.79 -13.29
N VAL A 373 -23.49 30.03 -13.17
CA VAL A 373 -24.43 30.45 -12.12
C VAL A 373 -25.73 29.62 -12.16
N LEU A 374 -26.14 29.09 -13.31
CA LEU A 374 -27.34 28.26 -13.43
C LEU A 374 -27.14 26.83 -12.92
N ARG A 375 -25.90 26.33 -12.88
CA ARG A 375 -25.55 25.02 -12.33
C ARG A 375 -25.00 25.10 -10.91
N ALA A 376 -24.80 26.30 -10.37
CA ALA A 376 -24.32 26.49 -9.01
C ALA A 376 -25.34 25.97 -7.98
N ALA A 377 -24.84 25.37 -6.89
CA ALA A 377 -25.66 24.96 -5.77
C ALA A 377 -26.37 26.16 -5.13
N SER A 378 -27.47 25.91 -4.42
CA SER A 378 -28.16 26.93 -3.65
C SER A 378 -27.21 27.58 -2.62
N THR A 379 -27.50 28.84 -2.24
CA THR A 379 -26.68 29.56 -1.25
C THR A 379 -26.60 28.80 0.07
N GLU A 380 -27.68 28.13 0.49
CA GLU A 380 -27.73 27.30 1.68
C GLU A 380 -26.72 26.15 1.64
N GLU A 381 -26.58 25.50 0.50
CA GLU A 381 -25.66 24.36 0.31
C GLU A 381 -24.20 24.80 0.23
N GLN A 382 -23.94 25.93 -0.43
CA GLN A 382 -22.60 26.52 -0.46
C GLN A 382 -22.15 26.91 0.96
N VAL A 383 -23.05 27.51 1.76
CA VAL A 383 -22.79 27.86 3.16
C VAL A 383 -22.59 26.60 4.02
N ALA A 384 -23.41 25.56 3.81
CA ALA A 384 -23.26 24.30 4.53
C ALA A 384 -21.91 23.65 4.25
N PHE A 385 -21.50 23.57 2.98
CA PHE A 385 -20.19 23.08 2.59
C PHE A 385 -19.05 23.89 3.20
N GLN A 386 -19.11 25.22 3.14
CA GLN A 386 -18.08 26.07 3.76
C GLN A 386 -17.99 25.85 5.27
N LYS A 387 -19.11 25.61 5.94
CA LYS A 387 -19.15 25.28 7.37
C LYS A 387 -18.54 23.91 7.67
N GLU A 388 -18.75 22.90 6.81
CA GLU A 388 -18.09 21.60 6.93
C GLU A 388 -16.57 21.72 6.83
N VAL A 389 -16.08 22.51 5.87
CA VAL A 389 -14.65 22.79 5.67
C VAL A 389 -14.06 23.47 6.90
N GLU A 390 -14.73 24.50 7.42
CA GLU A 390 -14.28 25.24 8.61
C GLU A 390 -14.23 24.36 9.85
N LEU A 391 -15.28 23.55 10.09
CA LEU A 391 -15.34 22.64 11.23
C LEU A 391 -14.24 21.57 11.14
N ALA A 392 -13.96 21.05 9.94
CA ALA A 392 -12.88 20.11 9.76
C ALA A 392 -11.51 20.74 10.00
N ARG A 393 -11.27 21.97 9.53
CA ARG A 393 -10.02 22.72 9.78
C ARG A 393 -9.82 22.99 11.27
N GLN A 394 -10.87 23.40 11.99
CA GLN A 394 -10.84 23.58 13.44
C GLN A 394 -10.50 22.27 14.16
N LYS A 395 -11.06 21.15 13.72
CA LYS A 395 -10.74 19.83 14.26
C LYS A 395 -9.27 19.45 14.03
N THR A 396 -8.74 19.67 12.82
CA THR A 396 -7.33 19.42 12.52
C THR A 396 -6.38 20.32 13.32
N GLN A 397 -6.79 21.56 13.62
CA GLN A 397 -6.01 22.51 14.42
C GLN A 397 -6.07 22.26 15.94
N SER A 398 -7.21 21.80 16.46
CA SER A 398 -7.43 21.54 17.89
C SER A 398 -7.00 20.14 18.33
N GLY A 399 -6.83 19.21 17.39
CA GLY A 399 -6.48 17.82 17.67
C GLY A 399 -7.69 16.99 18.10
N PRO A 400 -7.49 15.74 18.54
CA PRO A 400 -8.59 14.89 18.98
C PRO A 400 -9.26 15.46 20.23
N SER A 401 -10.59 15.57 20.21
CA SER A 401 -11.40 15.99 21.36
C SER A 401 -11.28 15.01 22.54
N GLN A 402 -11.61 15.45 23.75
CA GLN A 402 -11.57 14.59 24.94
C GLN A 402 -12.47 13.34 24.81
N GLU A 403 -13.61 13.45 24.11
CA GLU A 403 -14.46 12.30 23.82
C GLU A 403 -13.82 11.31 22.83
N GLU A 404 -13.09 11.81 21.83
CA GLU A 404 -12.36 10.96 20.88
C GLU A 404 -11.17 10.30 21.56
N ILE A 405 -10.42 11.04 22.38
CA ILE A 405 -9.36 10.50 23.22
C ILE A 405 -9.92 9.39 24.14
N ALA A 406 -11.11 9.58 24.72
CA ALA A 406 -11.74 8.56 25.56
C ALA A 406 -12.07 7.26 24.80
N LYS A 407 -12.31 7.33 23.48
CA LYS A 407 -12.56 6.17 22.61
C LYS A 407 -11.30 5.48 22.12
N LEU A 408 -10.13 6.11 22.23
CA LEU A 408 -8.86 5.50 21.82
C LEU A 408 -8.49 4.32 22.75
N PRO A 409 -7.77 3.31 22.24
CA PRO A 409 -7.22 2.25 23.06
C PRO A 409 -6.37 2.83 24.19
N LYS A 410 -6.67 2.47 25.45
CA LYS A 410 -5.88 2.97 26.59
C LYS A 410 -4.46 2.42 26.54
N TRP A 411 -3.47 3.30 26.65
CA TRP A 411 -2.05 2.96 26.63
C TRP A 411 -1.73 1.87 27.66
N GLU A 412 -2.14 2.05 28.91
CA GLU A 412 -1.86 1.09 29.99
C GLU A 412 -2.41 -0.32 29.71
N LEU A 413 -3.50 -0.43 28.96
CA LEU A 413 -4.15 -1.70 28.64
C LEU A 413 -3.60 -2.34 27.35
N ASN A 414 -2.98 -1.54 26.48
CA ASN A 414 -2.59 -1.97 25.13
C ASN A 414 -1.10 -1.82 24.82
N ALA A 415 -0.31 -1.17 25.68
CA ALA A 415 1.14 -1.01 25.51
C ALA A 415 1.90 -2.34 25.50
N LEU A 416 1.31 -3.38 26.10
CA LEU A 416 1.81 -4.75 26.08
C LEU A 416 1.21 -5.61 24.95
N GLN A 417 0.18 -5.10 24.24
CA GLN A 417 -0.39 -5.81 23.11
C GLN A 417 0.47 -5.63 21.87
N GLN A 418 0.71 -6.73 21.16
CA GLN A 418 1.59 -6.72 20.01
C GLN A 418 0.97 -5.96 18.83
N GLY A 419 1.71 -5.02 18.26
CA GLY A 419 1.36 -4.42 16.97
C GLY A 419 1.40 -5.46 15.84
N ARG A 420 0.64 -5.21 14.78
CA ARG A 420 0.42 -6.18 13.69
C ARG A 420 1.62 -6.33 12.74
N SER A 421 2.42 -5.27 12.58
CA SER A 421 3.58 -5.23 11.71
C SER A 421 4.58 -4.19 12.23
N GLU A 422 5.87 -4.34 11.93
CA GLU A 422 6.90 -3.31 12.22
C GLU A 422 6.45 -1.96 11.66
N GLY A 423 6.68 -0.90 12.43
CA GLY A 423 6.35 0.44 12.01
C GLY A 423 4.86 0.78 12.04
N MET A 424 3.99 -0.14 12.47
CA MET A 424 2.56 0.14 12.66
C MET A 424 2.40 1.33 13.61
N VAL A 425 1.75 2.39 13.16
CA VAL A 425 1.43 3.54 14.00
C VAL A 425 0.02 3.36 14.56
N GLN A 426 -0.14 3.55 15.87
CA GLN A 426 -1.43 3.56 16.54
C GLN A 426 -1.48 4.69 17.56
N VAL A 427 -2.64 5.31 17.70
CA VAL A 427 -2.85 6.36 18.70
C VAL A 427 -3.52 5.75 19.94
N PHE A 428 -2.95 6.01 21.11
CA PHE A 428 -3.42 5.53 22.40
C PHE A 428 -3.91 6.68 23.27
N ASN A 429 -4.85 6.40 24.18
CA ASN A 429 -5.15 7.28 25.29
C ASN A 429 -4.18 6.99 26.44
N LYS A 430 -3.28 7.92 26.74
CA LYS A 430 -2.34 7.84 27.86
C LYS A 430 -2.63 9.01 28.80
N GLY A 431 -3.29 8.76 29.93
CA GLY A 431 -3.60 9.80 30.91
C GLY A 431 -4.48 10.95 30.39
N GLY A 432 -5.41 10.69 29.46
CA GLY A 432 -6.28 11.73 28.88
C GLY A 432 -5.67 12.50 27.72
N LYS A 433 -4.53 12.03 27.20
CA LYS A 433 -3.86 12.56 26.01
C LYS A 433 -3.81 11.52 24.89
N ALA A 434 -3.95 11.94 23.64
CA ALA A 434 -3.74 11.09 22.48
C ALA A 434 -2.24 10.98 22.19
N ILE A 435 -1.67 9.78 22.32
CA ILE A 435 -0.26 9.51 22.05
C ILE A 435 -0.14 8.61 20.84
N ALA A 436 0.46 9.11 19.76
CA ALA A 436 0.88 8.28 18.64
C ALA A 436 2.08 7.44 19.08
N ALA A 437 2.02 6.16 18.79
CA ALA A 437 3.12 5.25 19.03
C ALA A 437 3.29 4.30 17.86
N GLN A 438 4.54 3.98 17.59
CA GLN A 438 4.95 3.09 16.53
C GLN A 438 5.35 1.75 17.13
N TRP A 439 4.82 0.67 16.58
CA TRP A 439 5.20 -0.67 17.00
C TRP A 439 6.62 -0.98 16.54
N SER A 440 7.49 -1.32 17.50
CA SER A 440 8.78 -1.95 17.21
C SER A 440 8.73 -3.43 17.56
N ALA A 441 8.76 -4.27 16.53
CA ALA A 441 8.92 -5.70 16.65
C ALA A 441 10.30 -6.08 17.22
N ALA A 442 11.32 -5.24 17.02
CA ALA A 442 12.67 -5.47 17.56
C ALA A 442 12.70 -5.45 19.09
N SER A 443 12.00 -4.51 19.72
CA SER A 443 11.86 -4.43 21.18
C SER A 443 10.59 -5.08 21.70
N SER A 444 9.66 -5.47 20.82
CA SER A 444 8.31 -5.93 21.17
C SER A 444 7.55 -4.93 22.05
N THR A 445 7.71 -3.64 21.77
CA THR A 445 7.05 -2.55 22.50
C THR A 445 6.51 -1.52 21.55
N TRP A 446 5.45 -0.84 21.98
CA TRP A 446 5.07 0.44 21.39
C TRP A 446 6.10 1.51 21.77
N ILE A 447 6.75 2.09 20.76
CA ILE A 447 7.64 3.24 20.92
C ILE A 447 6.78 4.48 20.76
N GLU A 448 6.73 5.31 21.80
CA GLU A 448 6.04 6.61 21.74
C GLU A 448 6.67 7.48 20.65
N VAL A 449 5.84 7.93 19.71
CA VAL A 449 6.24 8.86 18.65
C VAL A 449 6.01 10.30 19.12
N GLY A 450 4.86 10.55 19.77
CA GLY A 450 4.55 11.86 20.35
C GLY A 450 3.06 12.05 20.67
N GLU A 451 2.72 13.18 21.29
CA GLU A 451 1.33 13.58 21.53
C GLU A 451 0.70 14.07 20.22
N VAL A 452 -0.48 13.53 19.88
CA VAL A 452 -1.28 13.98 18.74
C VAL A 452 -1.98 15.26 19.15
N THR A 453 -1.31 16.39 18.98
CA THR A 453 -1.91 17.72 19.05
C THR A 453 -2.38 18.13 17.67
N GLY A 454 -3.40 18.98 17.60
CA GLY A 454 -3.76 19.58 16.33
C GLY A 454 -2.66 20.53 15.84
N MET A 455 -2.69 20.88 14.55
CA MET A 455 -1.68 21.76 13.93
C MET A 455 -1.55 23.15 14.59
N GLY A 456 -2.45 23.52 15.52
CA GLY A 456 -2.40 24.76 16.30
C GLY A 456 -1.65 24.66 17.64
N GLY A 457 -1.08 23.50 17.99
CA GLY A 457 -0.27 23.32 19.19
C GLY A 457 1.14 23.89 19.03
N THR A 458 1.29 25.21 18.89
CA THR A 458 2.60 25.84 19.08
C THR A 458 2.98 25.67 20.55
N SER A 459 4.00 24.86 20.84
CA SER A 459 4.78 25.08 22.05
C SER A 459 5.25 26.54 22.01
N GLU A 460 5.31 27.25 23.14
CA GLU A 460 5.71 28.68 23.14
C GLU A 460 7.11 28.92 22.51
N ASN A 461 7.88 27.85 22.26
CA ASN A 461 9.20 27.88 21.63
C ASN A 461 9.27 27.13 20.28
N ALA A 462 8.16 26.68 19.68
CA ALA A 462 8.21 25.97 18.40
C ALA A 462 8.68 26.90 17.27
N GLY A 463 9.57 26.42 16.40
CA GLY A 463 10.15 27.26 15.35
C GLY A 463 10.99 26.47 14.35
N SER A 464 11.60 27.18 13.40
CA SER A 464 12.49 26.58 12.40
C SER A 464 13.87 27.22 12.43
N ILE A 465 14.92 26.40 12.34
CA ILE A 465 16.30 26.85 12.11
C ILE A 465 16.71 26.32 10.74
N ASN A 466 17.14 27.20 9.82
CA ASN A 466 17.59 26.83 8.47
C ASN A 466 16.60 25.96 7.68
N GLY A 467 15.28 26.19 7.84
CA GLY A 467 14.23 25.45 7.15
C GLY A 467 13.86 24.09 7.76
N VAL A 468 14.52 23.68 8.84
CA VAL A 468 14.19 22.49 9.62
C VAL A 468 13.31 22.90 10.80
N GLN A 469 12.14 22.27 10.97
CA GLN A 469 11.25 22.54 12.10
C GLN A 469 11.68 21.76 13.35
N TYR A 470 11.55 22.41 14.50
CA TYR A 470 11.80 21.83 15.80
C TYR A 470 10.64 22.08 16.76
N ASP A 471 10.34 21.10 17.62
CA ASP A 471 9.33 21.24 18.67
C ASP A 471 9.68 22.40 19.63
N HIS A 472 10.98 22.64 19.83
CA HIS A 472 11.54 23.75 20.59
C HIS A 472 12.77 24.35 19.90
N VAL A 473 12.78 25.67 19.71
CA VAL A 473 13.93 26.48 19.29
C VAL A 473 14.33 27.36 20.47
N LEU A 474 15.47 27.05 21.08
CA LEU A 474 15.93 27.72 22.30
C LEU A 474 17.09 28.68 21.99
N PRO A 475 17.07 29.93 22.49
CA PRO A 475 18.20 30.83 22.36
C PRO A 475 19.32 30.43 23.34
N ILE A 476 20.57 30.40 22.88
CA ILE A 476 21.79 30.17 23.66
C ILE A 476 22.71 31.39 23.51
N GLU A 477 23.02 32.02 24.64
CA GLU A 477 24.04 33.06 24.75
C GLU A 477 25.39 32.40 25.07
N ILE A 478 26.38 32.56 24.19
CA ILE A 478 27.71 31.94 24.35
C ILE A 478 28.83 32.83 23.80
N ASP A 479 30.00 32.76 24.42
CA ASP A 479 31.20 33.46 23.95
C ASP A 479 31.85 32.69 22.78
N LEU A 480 32.04 33.36 21.65
CA LEU A 480 32.71 32.77 20.50
C LEU A 480 34.24 32.81 20.66
N PRO A 481 34.98 31.83 20.10
CA PRO A 481 36.45 31.80 20.12
C PRO A 481 37.12 33.05 19.52
N SER A 482 36.40 33.79 18.67
CA SER A 482 36.85 35.05 18.06
C SER A 482 36.75 36.27 18.98
N GLY A 483 36.23 36.11 20.20
CA GLY A 483 35.96 37.18 21.15
C GLY A 483 34.64 37.91 20.85
N GLY A 484 33.64 37.70 21.72
CA GLY A 484 32.34 38.37 21.68
C GLY A 484 31.18 37.43 22.02
N LEU A 485 30.18 37.94 22.76
CA LEU A 485 28.91 37.24 23.01
C LEU A 485 28.11 37.11 21.71
N SER A 486 27.63 35.90 21.41
CA SER A 486 26.71 35.64 20.31
C SER A 486 25.43 34.95 20.82
N ASN A 487 24.30 35.32 20.22
CA ASN A 487 23.00 34.71 20.47
C ASN A 487 22.72 33.70 19.37
N LEU A 488 22.97 32.43 19.65
CA LEU A 488 22.73 31.30 18.75
C LEU A 488 21.40 30.64 19.08
N GLN A 489 20.87 29.83 18.17
CA GLN A 489 19.62 29.10 18.36
C GLN A 489 19.88 27.60 18.24
N ILE A 490 19.36 26.82 19.19
CA ILE A 490 19.42 25.36 19.17
C ILE A 490 18.03 24.79 18.94
N GLY A 491 17.92 23.86 18.00
CA GLY A 491 16.69 23.11 17.73
C GLY A 491 16.65 21.83 18.55
N TYR A 492 15.52 21.55 19.20
CA TYR A 492 15.31 20.36 20.01
C TYR A 492 13.91 19.79 19.76
N ASN A 493 13.84 18.50 19.41
CA ASN A 493 12.59 17.76 19.33
C ASN A 493 12.34 16.98 20.62
N ALA A 494 11.08 16.94 21.05
CA ALA A 494 10.68 16.23 22.25
C ALA A 494 11.07 14.74 22.13
N GLY A 495 11.84 14.23 23.09
CA GLY A 495 12.34 12.85 23.10
C GLY A 495 13.76 12.66 22.55
N GLN A 496 14.40 13.70 21.99
CA GLN A 496 15.83 13.65 21.67
C GLN A 496 16.69 13.64 22.93
N ASN A 497 17.87 13.02 22.88
CA ASN A 497 18.81 13.07 24.00
C ASN A 497 19.48 14.46 24.06
N PRO A 498 19.32 15.23 25.15
CA PRO A 498 19.85 16.59 25.27
C PRO A 498 21.37 16.68 25.09
N PHE A 499 22.13 15.66 25.47
CA PHE A 499 23.59 15.64 25.29
C PHE A 499 24.01 15.43 23.84
N VAL A 500 23.23 14.68 23.07
CA VAL A 500 23.50 14.46 21.64
C VAL A 500 23.21 15.74 20.85
N VAL A 501 22.11 16.42 21.19
CA VAL A 501 21.74 17.71 20.59
C VAL A 501 22.74 18.80 20.96
N ALA A 502 23.16 18.86 22.23
CA ALA A 502 24.19 19.78 22.68
C ALA A 502 25.55 19.54 22.00
N GLN A 503 25.96 18.28 21.80
CA GLN A 503 27.21 17.95 21.10
C GLN A 503 27.17 18.40 19.64
N ALA A 504 26.08 18.11 18.92
CA ALA A 504 25.93 18.52 17.53
C ALA A 504 25.98 20.05 17.38
N PHE A 505 25.36 20.78 18.30
CA PHE A 505 25.39 22.24 18.35
C PHE A 505 26.80 22.81 18.63
N ILE A 506 27.57 22.17 19.51
CA ILE A 506 28.97 22.52 19.76
C ILE A 506 29.82 22.31 18.52
N ASP A 507 29.66 21.16 17.84
CA ASP A 507 30.41 20.82 16.64
C ASP A 507 30.07 21.77 15.48
N GLU A 508 28.78 22.11 15.30
CA GLU A 508 28.28 23.00 14.25
C GLU A 508 28.83 24.43 14.39
N HIS A 509 28.90 24.94 15.63
CA HIS A 509 29.34 26.31 15.90
C HIS A 509 30.82 26.41 16.35
N MET A 510 31.56 25.29 16.32
CA MET A 510 32.96 25.19 16.75
C MET A 510 33.20 25.74 18.17
N LEU A 511 32.31 25.41 19.10
CA LEU A 511 32.34 25.89 20.48
C LEU A 511 33.27 25.04 21.35
N ASP A 512 33.65 25.56 22.53
CA ASP A 512 34.47 24.80 23.48
C ASP A 512 33.67 23.61 24.07
N GLN A 513 34.29 22.43 24.10
CA GLN A 513 33.69 21.19 24.61
C GLN A 513 33.19 21.30 26.07
N ASN A 514 33.75 22.22 26.86
CA ASN A 514 33.32 22.48 28.23
C ASN A 514 31.87 22.98 28.35
N TYR A 515 31.28 23.49 27.28
CA TYR A 515 29.87 23.92 27.25
C TYR A 515 28.87 22.76 27.16
N LEU A 516 29.31 21.52 26.89
CA LEU A 516 28.43 20.38 26.64
C LEU A 516 27.42 20.14 27.77
N ALA A 517 27.89 20.06 29.01
CA ALA A 517 27.04 19.82 30.17
C ALA A 517 26.07 20.99 30.39
N GLN A 518 26.55 22.22 30.28
CA GLN A 518 25.76 23.43 30.48
C GLN A 518 24.64 23.56 29.44
N ILE A 519 24.92 23.28 28.16
CA ILE A 519 23.92 23.31 27.08
C ILE A 519 22.91 22.18 27.25
N ALA A 520 23.34 20.96 27.58
CA ALA A 520 22.44 19.83 27.81
C ALA A 520 21.53 20.04 29.03
N ASP A 521 22.04 20.68 30.10
CA ASP A 521 21.24 21.09 31.26
C ASP A 521 20.28 22.22 30.90
N TYR A 522 20.71 23.19 30.08
CA TYR A 522 19.87 24.30 29.61
C TYR A 522 18.67 23.81 28.78
N ILE A 523 18.89 22.84 27.88
CA ILE A 523 17.80 22.19 27.13
C ILE A 523 16.81 21.52 28.09
N ARG A 524 17.32 20.74 29.06
CA ARG A 524 16.47 20.06 30.05
C ARG A 524 15.66 21.03 30.91
N GLN A 525 16.26 22.12 31.35
CA GLN A 525 15.59 23.12 32.19
C GLN A 525 14.47 23.86 31.45
N ARG A 526 14.62 24.08 30.13
CA ARG A 526 13.65 24.79 29.30
C ARG A 526 12.53 23.89 28.77
N VAL A 527 12.78 22.59 28.64
CA VAL A 527 11.84 21.64 28.01
C VAL A 527 11.21 20.65 29.02
N GLY A 528 11.80 20.52 30.21
CA GLY A 528 11.32 19.66 31.31
C GLY A 528 11.95 18.26 31.29
N ASP A 529 12.25 17.71 32.47
CA ASP A 529 12.80 16.36 32.63
C ASP A 529 11.71 15.30 32.40
N ALA A 530 11.51 14.88 31.14
CA ALA A 530 10.86 13.61 30.84
C ALA A 530 11.88 12.45 31.00
N ALA A 531 12.36 12.26 32.23
CA ALA A 531 13.15 11.09 32.59
C ALA A 531 12.23 9.86 32.61
N GLY A 532 12.36 8.99 31.61
CA GLY A 532 11.65 7.70 31.58
C GLY A 532 12.09 6.80 32.74
N PRO A 533 11.16 6.21 33.52
CA PRO A 533 11.52 5.24 34.55
C PRO A 533 11.53 3.79 34.04
N THR A 534 12.47 3.04 34.61
CA THR A 534 12.80 1.63 34.44
C THR A 534 11.77 0.67 35.08
N LEU A 535 11.74 -0.58 34.59
CA LEU A 535 10.89 -1.74 34.93
C LEU A 535 10.62 -2.04 36.43
N GLY A 536 9.37 -2.44 36.77
CA GLY A 536 9.07 -3.32 37.92
C GLY A 536 7.66 -3.30 38.54
N ASP A 537 6.94 -4.43 38.37
CA ASP A 537 5.97 -5.10 39.28
C ASP A 537 4.46 -4.68 39.39
N GLY A 538 3.57 -5.69 39.46
CA GLY A 538 2.49 -5.68 40.48
C GLY A 538 0.98 -5.61 40.17
N SER A 539 0.40 -6.59 39.45
CA SER A 539 -0.88 -7.28 39.80
C SER A 539 -2.30 -6.62 39.81
N THR A 540 -3.27 -7.40 39.27
CA THR A 540 -4.73 -7.50 39.54
C THR A 540 -5.66 -6.31 39.16
N GLY A 541 -6.87 -6.46 38.60
CA GLY A 541 -7.70 -7.59 38.20
C GLY A 541 -9.14 -7.09 37.91
N ASN A 542 -9.86 -7.76 36.98
CA ASN A 542 -11.34 -7.93 36.87
C ASN A 542 -12.24 -6.66 36.85
N THR A 543 -13.40 -6.56 36.17
CA THR A 543 -14.30 -7.48 35.45
C THR A 543 -15.36 -6.60 34.76
N ALA A 544 -15.82 -6.99 33.57
CA ALA A 544 -17.05 -6.50 32.94
C ALA A 544 -18.30 -7.02 33.69
N PRO A 545 -19.50 -6.45 33.43
CA PRO A 545 -20.48 -7.22 32.64
C PRO A 545 -21.35 -6.31 31.73
N THR A 546 -21.47 -6.58 30.42
CA THR A 546 -22.51 -7.39 29.73
C THR A 546 -23.97 -7.11 30.10
N SER A 547 -24.77 -6.71 29.11
CA SER A 547 -26.16 -7.21 28.98
C SER A 547 -26.65 -7.18 27.53
N THR A 548 -27.35 -8.26 27.21
CA THR A 548 -27.91 -8.74 25.94
C THR A 548 -29.37 -8.29 25.75
N SER A 549 -29.86 -8.15 24.52
CA SER A 549 -31.21 -8.62 24.16
C SER A 549 -31.40 -8.84 22.65
N THR A 550 -31.99 -10.01 22.36
CA THR A 550 -32.45 -10.63 21.11
C THR A 550 -33.69 -9.91 20.55
N ALA A 551 -33.74 -9.55 19.26
CA ALA A 551 -34.17 -10.31 18.07
C ALA A 551 -35.71 -10.48 17.91
N MET A 552 -36.22 -10.08 16.74
CA MET A 552 -37.39 -10.66 16.07
C MET A 552 -37.18 -10.66 14.55
N ASP A 553 -37.70 -11.71 13.93
CA ASP A 553 -37.27 -12.32 12.66
C ASP A 553 -38.38 -12.19 11.60
N ILE A 554 -38.04 -11.93 10.34
CA ILE A 554 -38.91 -12.12 9.16
C ILE A 554 -38.07 -12.79 8.07
N THR A 555 -38.52 -13.98 7.67
CA THR A 555 -37.81 -14.94 6.82
C THR A 555 -37.74 -14.54 5.34
N MET A 556 -36.53 -14.33 4.83
CA MET A 556 -36.12 -14.54 3.44
C MET A 556 -35.01 -15.60 3.43
N ALA A 557 -34.82 -16.32 2.31
CA ALA A 557 -33.78 -17.35 2.19
C ALA A 557 -32.43 -16.83 2.70
N PRO A 558 -31.72 -17.59 3.56
CA PRO A 558 -30.67 -17.03 4.38
C PRO A 558 -29.52 -16.53 3.50
N PRO A 559 -29.01 -15.32 3.75
CA PRO A 559 -27.76 -14.89 3.16
C PRO A 559 -26.68 -15.95 3.44
N PRO A 560 -25.69 -16.15 2.55
CA PRO A 560 -24.58 -17.04 2.83
C PRO A 560 -23.98 -16.66 4.19
N LYS A 561 -23.83 -17.65 5.09
CA LYS A 561 -23.32 -17.41 6.44
C LYS A 561 -21.98 -16.67 6.34
N VAL A 562 -21.96 -15.43 6.82
CA VAL A 562 -20.74 -14.63 6.94
C VAL A 562 -20.13 -14.94 8.29
N TYR A 563 -18.91 -15.49 8.28
CA TYR A 563 -18.14 -15.75 9.48
C TYR A 563 -17.20 -14.57 9.76
N GLN A 564 -16.98 -14.26 11.03
CA GLN A 564 -16.07 -13.19 11.46
C GLN A 564 -14.60 -13.57 11.28
N HIS A 565 -14.27 -14.85 11.49
CA HIS A 565 -12.89 -15.35 11.47
C HIS A 565 -12.58 -16.27 10.29
N LEU A 566 -13.60 -16.86 9.65
CA LEU A 566 -13.45 -17.80 8.53
C LEU A 566 -13.95 -17.19 7.19
N PRO A 567 -13.37 -17.59 6.04
CA PRO A 567 -12.10 -18.29 5.90
C PRO A 567 -10.92 -17.39 6.31
N MET A 568 -9.76 -18.00 6.55
CA MET A 568 -8.50 -17.27 6.66
C MET A 568 -8.22 -16.45 5.39
N LYS A 569 -7.90 -15.16 5.56
CA LYS A 569 -7.59 -14.24 4.45
C LYS A 569 -6.09 -14.03 4.33
N GLY A 570 -5.46 -14.63 3.32
CA GLY A 570 -4.06 -14.40 2.95
C GLY A 570 -3.07 -15.40 3.58
N PHE A 571 -1.87 -14.94 3.93
CA PHE A 571 -0.82 -15.76 4.54
C PHE A 571 -0.14 -14.97 5.66
N LEU A 572 0.28 -15.68 6.71
CA LEU A 572 1.14 -15.12 7.76
C LEU A 572 2.63 -15.38 7.43
N SER A 573 3.50 -14.57 8.01
CA SER A 573 4.94 -14.62 7.76
C SER A 573 5.76 -14.38 9.02
N PHE A 574 7.03 -14.75 8.95
CA PHE A 574 8.08 -14.50 9.93
C PHE A 574 9.11 -13.54 9.32
N GLU A 575 8.81 -12.25 9.37
CA GLU A 575 9.58 -11.18 8.68
C GLU A 575 10.63 -10.52 9.59
N THR A 576 10.50 -10.71 10.91
CA THR A 576 11.42 -10.13 11.90
C THR A 576 12.85 -10.65 11.68
N GLY A 577 13.82 -9.74 11.65
CA GLY A 577 15.25 -10.05 11.50
C GLY A 577 15.90 -9.55 10.21
N ALA A 578 15.17 -8.83 9.34
CA ALA A 578 15.72 -8.14 8.17
C ALA A 578 16.41 -6.80 8.50
N ASP A 579 16.50 -6.41 9.77
CA ASP A 579 17.25 -5.22 10.19
C ASP A 579 18.76 -5.43 10.09
N ALA A 580 19.51 -4.35 9.85
CA ALA A 580 20.95 -4.40 9.63
C ALA A 580 21.72 -5.08 10.77
N LYS A 581 21.26 -4.97 12.02
CA LYS A 581 21.92 -5.58 13.18
C LYS A 581 21.72 -7.10 13.19
N THR A 582 20.52 -7.58 12.92
CA THR A 582 20.23 -9.02 12.85
C THR A 582 20.90 -9.66 11.64
N LEU A 583 20.80 -9.04 10.47
CA LEU A 583 21.50 -9.50 9.26
C LEU A 583 23.02 -9.51 9.44
N GLY A 584 23.58 -8.52 10.14
CA GLY A 584 25.00 -8.49 10.51
C GLY A 584 25.41 -9.70 11.38
N LYS A 585 24.59 -10.08 12.36
CA LYS A 585 24.83 -11.28 13.17
C LYS A 585 24.77 -12.58 12.36
N ILE A 586 23.80 -12.69 11.44
CA ILE A 586 23.69 -13.84 10.53
C ILE A 586 24.96 -13.92 9.66
N SER A 587 25.40 -12.78 9.10
CA SER A 587 26.64 -12.68 8.33
C SER A 587 27.85 -13.18 9.12
N SER A 588 28.05 -12.66 10.33
CA SER A 588 29.18 -13.06 11.17
C SER A 588 29.18 -14.56 11.48
N LYS A 589 27.99 -15.14 11.73
CA LYS A 589 27.87 -16.57 12.01
C LYS A 589 28.14 -17.44 10.78
N LEU A 590 27.70 -17.01 9.60
CA LEU A 590 28.01 -17.68 8.34
C LEU A 590 29.52 -17.68 8.07
N SER A 591 30.19 -16.53 8.25
CA SER A 591 31.64 -16.41 8.07
C SER A 591 32.43 -17.26 9.08
N GLU A 592 32.00 -17.27 10.34
CA GLU A 592 32.59 -18.11 11.39
C GLU A 592 32.54 -19.59 11.00
N PHE A 593 31.36 -20.12 10.66
CA PHE A 593 31.20 -21.52 10.29
C PHE A 593 31.89 -21.89 8.98
N ASN A 594 31.98 -20.97 8.01
CA ASN A 594 32.71 -21.25 6.79
C ASN A 594 34.22 -21.42 7.02
N THR A 595 34.79 -20.73 8.02
CA THR A 595 36.20 -20.90 8.38
C THR A 595 36.51 -22.35 8.77
N ASP A 596 35.54 -23.04 9.38
CA ASP A 596 35.72 -24.42 9.86
C ASP A 596 35.59 -25.49 8.77
N VAL A 597 34.78 -25.23 7.74
CA VAL A 597 34.39 -26.26 6.74
C VAL A 597 34.92 -25.94 5.34
N SER A 598 35.47 -24.74 5.12
CA SER A 598 36.02 -24.28 3.83
C SER A 598 35.07 -24.55 2.65
N SER A 599 33.78 -24.34 2.85
CA SER A 599 32.73 -24.68 1.87
C SER A 599 32.65 -23.68 0.71
N PHE A 600 33.31 -22.53 0.81
CA PHE A 600 33.26 -21.46 -0.19
C PHE A 600 34.56 -21.32 -1.00
N ASN A 601 34.40 -20.92 -2.26
CA ASN A 601 35.43 -20.25 -3.04
C ASN A 601 35.32 -18.71 -2.85
N ASP A 602 36.32 -17.95 -3.32
CA ASP A 602 36.35 -16.48 -3.18
C ASP A 602 35.14 -15.77 -3.82
N THR A 603 34.51 -16.38 -4.83
CA THR A 603 33.32 -15.83 -5.51
C THR A 603 32.07 -15.95 -4.63
N ASP A 604 31.88 -17.07 -3.95
CA ASP A 604 30.76 -17.27 -3.02
C ASP A 604 30.83 -16.33 -1.81
N LEU A 605 32.05 -16.03 -1.34
CA LEU A 605 32.29 -15.07 -0.27
C LEU A 605 31.92 -13.62 -0.67
N SER A 606 31.99 -13.29 -1.96
CA SER A 606 31.61 -11.95 -2.45
C SER A 606 30.10 -11.73 -2.61
N ALA A 607 29.32 -12.78 -2.88
CA ALA A 607 27.87 -12.64 -3.09
C ALA A 607 27.07 -12.49 -1.78
N LEU A 608 27.59 -13.02 -0.66
CA LEU A 608 26.88 -12.98 0.63
C LEU A 608 26.74 -11.55 1.22
N PRO A 609 27.77 -10.68 1.22
CA PRO A 609 27.63 -9.28 1.61
C PRO A 609 26.61 -8.51 0.75
N GLU A 610 26.60 -8.73 -0.57
CA GLU A 610 25.67 -8.08 -1.50
C GLU A 610 24.23 -8.51 -1.22
N LEU A 611 23.99 -9.81 -1.03
CA LEU A 611 22.70 -10.35 -0.63
C LEU A 611 22.19 -9.71 0.68
N ILE A 612 23.06 -9.61 1.68
CA ILE A 612 22.73 -9.04 2.98
C ILE A 612 22.42 -7.55 2.88
N GLN A 613 23.20 -6.80 2.10
CA GLN A 613 22.95 -5.39 1.85
C GLN A 613 21.60 -5.20 1.16
N THR A 614 21.31 -5.99 0.13
CA THR A 614 20.01 -5.99 -0.57
C THR A 614 18.86 -6.26 0.39
N LEU A 615 18.99 -7.24 1.28
CA LEU A 615 17.94 -7.57 2.25
C LEU A 615 17.71 -6.50 3.32
N ALA A 616 18.76 -5.77 3.69
CA ALA A 616 18.67 -4.64 4.62
C ALA A 616 17.88 -3.45 4.03
N MET A 617 17.69 -3.41 2.71
CA MET A 617 17.01 -2.32 2.00
C MET A 617 15.50 -2.58 1.86
N THR A 618 14.81 -2.91 2.97
CA THR A 618 13.38 -3.28 3.01
C THR A 618 12.45 -2.27 2.34
N ASN A 619 12.72 -0.97 2.51
CA ASN A 619 11.93 0.10 1.90
C ASN A 619 12.16 0.27 0.38
N ARG A 620 13.13 -0.47 -0.20
CA ARG A 620 13.52 -0.41 -1.61
C ARG A 620 13.36 -1.75 -2.34
N TYR A 621 12.66 -2.71 -1.75
CA TYR A 621 12.43 -4.05 -2.31
C TYR A 621 11.83 -4.06 -3.74
N HIS A 622 11.14 -3.00 -4.15
CA HIS A 622 10.64 -2.83 -5.53
C HIS A 622 11.74 -2.45 -6.54
N ALA A 623 12.83 -1.84 -6.10
CA ALA A 623 13.93 -1.37 -6.94
C ALA A 623 15.19 -2.26 -6.85
N THR A 624 15.38 -2.97 -5.74
CA THR A 624 16.51 -3.90 -5.57
C THR A 624 16.30 -5.19 -6.36
N LYS A 625 17.39 -5.74 -6.89
CA LYS A 625 17.41 -6.99 -7.66
C LYS A 625 18.36 -7.98 -6.99
N MET A 626 18.09 -9.27 -7.18
CA MET A 626 18.99 -10.34 -6.74
C MET A 626 19.54 -11.08 -7.94
N THR A 627 20.85 -11.26 -7.96
CA THR A 627 21.51 -12.03 -9.00
C THR A 627 21.30 -13.52 -8.76
N PRO A 628 21.36 -14.36 -9.81
CA PRO A 628 21.35 -15.82 -9.63
C PRO A 628 22.47 -16.33 -8.72
N SER A 629 23.63 -15.64 -8.69
CA SER A 629 24.74 -15.94 -7.78
C SER A 629 24.38 -15.71 -6.30
N ASP A 630 23.66 -14.62 -5.99
CA ASP A 630 23.22 -14.32 -4.62
C ASP A 630 22.37 -15.44 -4.05
N LEU A 631 21.45 -15.96 -4.89
CA LEU A 631 20.58 -17.07 -4.53
C LEU A 631 21.35 -18.41 -4.50
N ALA A 632 22.25 -18.65 -5.45
CA ALA A 632 23.01 -19.90 -5.54
C ALA A 632 23.86 -20.19 -4.29
N VAL A 633 24.42 -19.15 -3.67
CA VAL A 633 25.16 -19.27 -2.40
C VAL A 633 24.29 -19.84 -1.28
N LEU A 634 23.07 -19.33 -1.11
CA LEU A 634 22.14 -19.82 -0.09
C LEU A 634 21.76 -21.29 -0.28
N HIS A 635 21.42 -21.68 -1.50
CA HIS A 635 21.07 -23.07 -1.79
C HIS A 635 22.26 -24.00 -1.56
N THR A 636 23.47 -23.56 -1.92
CA THR A 636 24.70 -24.33 -1.68
C THR A 636 24.93 -24.54 -0.18
N LEU A 637 24.83 -23.47 0.63
CA LEU A 637 24.95 -23.54 2.09
C LEU A 637 23.97 -24.56 2.71
N ILE A 638 22.69 -24.48 2.34
CA ILE A 638 21.65 -25.35 2.92
C ILE A 638 21.88 -26.81 2.51
N ARG A 639 22.37 -27.05 1.30
CA ARG A 639 22.64 -28.38 0.76
C ARG A 639 23.88 -29.03 1.37
N THR A 640 24.96 -28.27 1.58
CA THR A 640 26.27 -28.85 1.94
C THR A 640 26.54 -28.88 3.44
N TRP A 641 25.95 -27.96 4.22
CA TRP A 641 26.21 -27.89 5.66
C TRP A 641 25.40 -28.92 6.45
N ASP A 642 26.00 -29.45 7.51
CA ASP A 642 25.33 -30.32 8.47
C ASP A 642 24.38 -29.54 9.41
N CYS A 643 23.53 -30.26 10.16
CA CYS A 643 22.57 -29.65 11.09
C CYS A 643 23.21 -28.73 12.13
N SER A 644 24.47 -28.95 12.50
CA SER A 644 25.16 -28.13 13.51
C SER A 644 25.54 -26.75 12.99
N ARG A 645 25.53 -26.54 11.67
CA ARG A 645 25.99 -25.30 11.03
C ARG A 645 24.96 -24.65 10.11
N VAL A 646 24.00 -25.40 9.57
CA VAL A 646 23.08 -24.93 8.51
C VAL A 646 22.11 -23.82 8.94
N PHE A 647 21.85 -23.67 10.24
CA PHE A 647 20.77 -22.80 10.73
C PHE A 647 20.90 -21.31 10.36
N PRO A 648 22.07 -20.65 10.29
CA PRO A 648 22.13 -19.25 9.84
C PRO A 648 21.76 -19.10 8.36
N ALA A 649 22.03 -20.12 7.53
CA ALA A 649 21.63 -20.13 6.13
C ALA A 649 20.11 -20.28 5.97
N LEU A 650 19.48 -21.12 6.82
CA LEU A 650 18.02 -21.21 6.90
C LEU A 650 17.39 -19.89 7.39
N ASP A 651 18.04 -19.20 8.35
CA ASP A 651 17.58 -17.90 8.85
C ASP A 651 17.66 -16.83 7.77
N LEU A 652 18.74 -16.82 6.97
CA LEU A 652 18.85 -15.92 5.84
C LEU A 652 17.83 -16.27 4.75
N ALA A 653 17.68 -17.54 4.38
CA ALA A 653 16.76 -17.98 3.35
C ALA A 653 15.29 -17.63 3.65
N ARG A 654 14.85 -17.74 4.92
CA ARG A 654 13.47 -17.33 5.28
C ARG A 654 13.23 -15.83 5.11
N LEU A 655 14.26 -15.00 5.18
CA LEU A 655 14.17 -13.56 4.91
C LEU A 655 14.25 -13.31 3.40
N THR A 656 15.16 -14.00 2.71
CA THR A 656 15.33 -13.91 1.25
C THR A 656 14.06 -14.25 0.48
N VAL A 657 13.32 -15.28 0.90
CA VAL A 657 12.09 -15.68 0.20
C VAL A 657 10.98 -14.63 0.25
N LEU A 658 11.06 -13.65 1.15
CA LEU A 658 10.11 -12.54 1.22
C LEU A 658 10.50 -11.37 0.31
N HIS A 659 11.72 -11.34 -0.23
CA HIS A 659 12.13 -10.32 -1.18
C HIS A 659 11.34 -10.52 -2.50
N PRO A 660 10.68 -9.48 -3.05
CA PRO A 660 9.86 -9.60 -4.25
C PRO A 660 10.62 -10.19 -5.44
N ASP A 661 11.83 -9.69 -5.71
CA ASP A 661 12.65 -10.18 -6.83
C ASP A 661 13.11 -11.63 -6.66
N ALA A 662 13.42 -12.04 -5.43
CA ALA A 662 13.87 -13.41 -5.13
C ALA A 662 12.75 -14.43 -5.30
N SER A 663 11.50 -14.02 -5.08
CA SER A 663 10.34 -14.90 -5.03
C SER A 663 9.48 -14.90 -6.29
N LYS A 664 9.97 -14.29 -7.38
CA LYS A 664 9.35 -14.32 -8.72
C LYS A 664 9.21 -15.73 -9.29
N SER A 665 8.27 -15.90 -10.21
CA SER A 665 7.97 -17.17 -10.90
C SER A 665 9.20 -17.83 -11.53
N GLN A 666 10.16 -17.05 -12.04
CA GLN A 666 11.42 -17.56 -12.59
C GLN A 666 12.25 -18.38 -11.59
N ASN A 667 12.09 -18.14 -10.28
CA ASN A 667 12.82 -18.80 -9.21
C ASN A 667 12.06 -19.99 -8.59
N THR A 668 10.98 -20.48 -9.23
CA THR A 668 10.19 -21.62 -8.73
C THR A 668 11.04 -22.86 -8.51
N THR A 669 11.85 -23.25 -9.52
CA THR A 669 12.73 -24.43 -9.43
C THR A 669 13.79 -24.26 -8.33
N TYR A 670 14.34 -23.06 -8.20
CA TYR A 670 15.30 -22.73 -7.15
C TYR A 670 14.70 -22.93 -5.76
N TRP A 671 13.53 -22.33 -5.48
CA TRP A 671 12.88 -22.47 -4.18
C TRP A 671 12.42 -23.90 -3.91
N SER A 672 12.02 -24.66 -4.92
CA SER A 672 11.70 -26.08 -4.76
C SER A 672 12.92 -26.87 -4.29
N GLY A 673 14.11 -26.61 -4.86
CA GLY A 673 15.36 -27.24 -4.42
C GLY A 673 15.74 -26.86 -2.99
N VAL A 674 15.61 -25.58 -2.63
CA VAL A 674 15.86 -25.09 -1.26
C VAL A 674 14.89 -25.74 -0.26
N ILE A 675 13.60 -25.85 -0.59
CA ILE A 675 12.60 -26.52 0.26
C ILE A 675 12.97 -27.99 0.47
N GLN A 676 13.34 -28.71 -0.60
CA GLN A 676 13.76 -30.12 -0.50
C GLN A 676 14.97 -30.30 0.41
N CYS A 677 16.01 -29.47 0.26
CA CYS A 677 17.17 -29.52 1.15
C CYS A 677 16.78 -29.23 2.61
N ALA A 678 15.89 -28.26 2.86
CA ALA A 678 15.42 -27.94 4.21
C ALA A 678 14.58 -29.07 4.84
N LEU A 679 13.77 -29.78 4.03
CA LEU A 679 13.04 -30.98 4.46
C LEU A 679 14.00 -32.11 4.85
N GLU A 680 15.05 -32.34 4.05
CA GLU A 680 16.10 -33.32 4.36
C GLU A 680 16.81 -32.98 5.67
N LYS A 681 17.15 -31.71 5.91
CA LYS A 681 17.76 -31.28 7.19
C LYS A 681 16.85 -31.50 8.39
N CYS A 682 15.54 -31.30 8.23
CA CYS A 682 14.57 -31.60 9.28
C CYS A 682 14.51 -33.10 9.57
N LYS A 683 14.55 -33.94 8.53
CA LYS A 683 14.61 -35.39 8.67
C LYS A 683 15.90 -35.86 9.36
N GLU A 684 17.06 -35.31 8.98
CA GLU A 684 18.36 -35.59 9.62
C GLU A 684 18.32 -35.32 11.13
N VAL A 685 17.67 -34.23 11.58
CA VAL A 685 17.52 -33.92 13.01
C VAL A 685 16.84 -35.05 13.79
N VAL A 686 15.79 -35.65 13.21
CA VAL A 686 15.05 -36.75 13.83
C VAL A 686 15.83 -38.05 13.73
N ASP A 687 16.27 -38.43 12.53
CA ASP A 687 16.91 -39.71 12.25
C ASP A 687 18.23 -39.88 13.02
N GLN A 688 18.98 -38.78 13.21
CA GLN A 688 20.25 -38.78 13.92
C GLN A 688 20.12 -38.34 15.38
N ASN A 689 18.90 -38.08 15.87
CA ASN A 689 18.62 -37.60 17.22
C ASN A 689 19.52 -36.41 17.62
N VAL A 690 19.63 -35.42 16.72
CA VAL A 690 20.48 -34.23 16.90
C VAL A 690 20.09 -33.51 18.19
N GLN A 691 21.09 -33.07 18.96
CA GLN A 691 20.91 -32.41 20.25
C GLN A 691 21.37 -30.94 20.23
N GLY A 692 21.06 -30.21 21.30
CA GLY A 692 21.51 -28.83 21.50
C GLY A 692 20.81 -27.82 20.58
N THR A 693 21.51 -26.74 20.23
CA THR A 693 20.93 -25.61 19.48
C THR A 693 20.36 -26.04 18.13
N ALA A 694 21.03 -26.96 17.43
CA ALA A 694 20.62 -27.45 16.11
C ALA A 694 19.26 -28.16 16.14
N ALA A 695 18.99 -28.94 17.20
CA ALA A 695 17.74 -29.67 17.39
C ALA A 695 16.51 -28.74 17.44
N VAL A 696 16.72 -27.47 17.80
CA VAL A 696 15.68 -26.45 17.86
C VAL A 696 15.72 -25.54 16.63
N ALA A 697 16.89 -25.04 16.28
CA ALA A 697 17.06 -24.00 15.27
C ALA A 697 16.70 -24.49 13.85
N VAL A 698 17.13 -25.71 13.48
CA VAL A 698 16.89 -26.27 12.15
C VAL A 698 15.38 -26.43 11.87
N PRO A 699 14.61 -27.21 12.66
CA PRO A 699 13.18 -27.37 12.38
C PRO A 699 12.42 -26.05 12.50
N MET A 700 12.74 -25.20 13.47
CA MET A 700 12.10 -23.88 13.60
C MET A 700 12.30 -23.03 12.34
N LEU A 701 13.54 -22.86 11.87
CA LEU A 701 13.84 -21.98 10.75
C LEU A 701 13.37 -22.55 9.41
N SER A 702 13.44 -23.87 9.22
CA SER A 702 12.86 -24.54 8.05
C SER A 702 11.34 -24.35 7.98
N LEU A 703 10.61 -24.55 9.10
CA LEU A 703 9.16 -24.30 9.13
C LEU A 703 8.82 -22.83 8.89
N ARG A 704 9.63 -21.89 9.37
CA ARG A 704 9.48 -20.44 9.06
C ARG A 704 9.73 -20.13 7.59
N LEU A 705 10.76 -20.74 6.99
CA LEU A 705 11.02 -20.66 5.56
C LEU A 705 9.81 -21.16 4.77
N PHE A 706 9.26 -22.34 5.10
CA PHE A 706 8.08 -22.90 4.43
C PHE A 706 6.86 -21.98 4.56
N ALA A 707 6.60 -21.45 5.76
CA ALA A 707 5.53 -20.48 5.99
C ALA A 707 5.71 -19.23 5.10
N ASN A 708 6.93 -18.70 5.03
CA ASN A 708 7.25 -17.53 4.21
C ASN A 708 7.19 -17.83 2.70
N CYS A 709 7.46 -19.06 2.25
CA CYS A 709 7.30 -19.42 0.84
C CYS A 709 5.85 -19.24 0.36
N PHE A 710 4.85 -19.53 1.22
CA PHE A 710 3.45 -19.25 0.90
C PHE A 710 3.14 -17.74 0.80
N LYS A 711 3.81 -16.91 1.60
CA LYS A 711 3.59 -15.45 1.65
C LYS A 711 4.38 -14.67 0.60
N GLY A 712 5.50 -15.20 0.13
CA GLY A 712 6.35 -14.54 -0.86
C GLY A 712 5.68 -14.36 -2.22
N GLY A 713 6.48 -14.18 -3.26
CA GLY A 713 6.02 -14.03 -4.63
C GLY A 713 5.52 -15.33 -5.28
N SER A 714 5.15 -15.20 -6.55
CA SER A 714 4.52 -16.28 -7.35
C SER A 714 5.37 -17.55 -7.45
N GLY A 715 6.71 -17.42 -7.49
CA GLY A 715 7.59 -18.57 -7.62
C GLY A 715 7.81 -19.34 -6.32
N SER A 716 7.96 -18.64 -5.19
CA SER A 716 8.06 -19.32 -3.88
C SER A 716 6.74 -19.99 -3.51
N LEU A 717 5.60 -19.37 -3.83
CA LEU A 717 4.28 -19.96 -3.61
C LEU A 717 4.08 -21.22 -4.46
N ALA A 718 4.46 -21.20 -5.73
CA ALA A 718 4.40 -22.37 -6.61
C ALA A 718 5.34 -23.50 -6.13
N ALA A 719 6.51 -23.16 -5.60
CA ALA A 719 7.42 -24.12 -4.99
C ALA A 719 6.82 -24.75 -3.71
N ALA A 720 6.25 -23.93 -2.83
CA ALA A 720 5.58 -24.41 -1.62
C ALA A 720 4.38 -25.30 -1.92
N SER A 721 3.56 -24.94 -2.91
CA SER A 721 2.40 -25.75 -3.29
C SER A 721 2.78 -27.10 -3.88
N THR A 722 3.84 -27.15 -4.68
CA THR A 722 4.37 -28.40 -5.25
C THR A 722 4.89 -29.34 -4.15
N ASN A 723 5.44 -28.78 -3.07
CA ASN A 723 6.00 -29.54 -1.94
C ASN A 723 5.06 -29.58 -0.71
N ILE A 724 3.78 -29.22 -0.85
CA ILE A 724 2.87 -28.98 0.28
C ILE A 724 2.70 -30.20 1.20
N VAL A 725 2.66 -31.41 0.62
CA VAL A 725 2.52 -32.65 1.39
C VAL A 725 3.76 -32.89 2.25
N GLY A 726 4.97 -32.79 1.67
CA GLY A 726 6.22 -32.94 2.41
C GLY A 726 6.40 -31.87 3.50
N ILE A 727 5.95 -30.63 3.24
CA ILE A 727 5.94 -29.56 4.23
C ILE A 727 5.02 -29.90 5.42
N LEU A 728 3.82 -30.42 5.16
CA LEU A 728 2.87 -30.82 6.20
C LEU A 728 3.36 -32.05 6.99
N GLU A 729 3.98 -33.03 6.32
CA GLU A 729 4.61 -34.17 6.97
C GLU A 729 5.77 -33.74 7.87
N CYS A 730 6.60 -32.81 7.43
CA CYS A 730 7.64 -32.20 8.27
C CYS A 730 7.02 -31.49 9.48
N ALA A 731 5.95 -30.70 9.29
CA ALA A 731 5.26 -30.05 10.40
C ALA A 731 4.67 -31.06 11.40
N GLN A 732 4.14 -32.20 10.91
CA GLN A 732 3.66 -33.31 11.72
C GLN A 732 4.76 -33.94 12.57
N GLN A 733 5.97 -34.11 12.04
CA GLN A 733 7.11 -34.67 12.81
C GLN A 733 7.45 -33.83 14.05
N PHE A 734 7.31 -32.50 13.95
CA PHE A 734 7.65 -31.57 15.03
C PHE A 734 6.44 -31.07 15.83
N CYS A 735 5.25 -31.61 15.60
CA CYS A 735 4.02 -31.11 16.23
C CYS A 735 4.05 -31.20 17.77
N ASN A 736 4.74 -32.20 18.34
CA ASN A 736 4.85 -32.39 19.79
C ASN A 736 6.13 -31.82 20.39
N SER A 737 6.79 -30.88 19.71
CA SER A 737 8.00 -30.25 20.23
C SER A 737 7.76 -29.57 21.59
N SER A 738 8.69 -29.72 22.52
CA SER A 738 8.69 -28.99 23.79
C SER A 738 8.98 -27.49 23.60
N ASN A 739 9.52 -27.08 22.44
CA ASN A 739 9.84 -25.69 22.16
C ASN A 739 8.65 -24.93 21.56
N LYS A 740 8.22 -23.86 22.23
CA LYS A 740 7.12 -23.00 21.80
C LYS A 740 7.29 -22.38 20.41
N ASN A 741 8.53 -22.05 20.02
CA ASN A 741 8.78 -21.40 18.74
C ASN A 741 8.61 -22.38 17.57
N ILE A 742 8.92 -23.66 17.77
CA ILE A 742 8.65 -24.71 16.79
C ILE A 742 7.15 -24.90 16.64
N ARG A 743 6.42 -25.05 17.77
CA ARG A 743 4.95 -25.17 17.76
C ARG A 743 4.26 -24.01 17.07
N LEU A 744 4.73 -22.78 17.30
CA LEU A 744 4.24 -21.59 16.62
C LEU A 744 4.43 -21.69 15.09
N SER A 745 5.62 -22.13 14.65
CA SER A 745 5.93 -22.33 13.24
C SER A 745 5.10 -23.45 12.60
N VAL A 746 4.86 -24.57 13.30
CA VAL A 746 3.95 -25.64 12.88
C VAL A 746 2.53 -25.10 12.65
N ALA A 747 1.98 -24.37 13.63
CA ALA A 747 0.63 -23.80 13.52
C ALA A 747 0.51 -22.77 12.39
N THR A 748 1.56 -21.99 12.12
CA THR A 748 1.59 -21.04 11.00
C THR A 748 1.65 -21.74 9.64
N VAL A 749 2.43 -22.82 9.51
CA VAL A 749 2.44 -23.66 8.29
C VAL A 749 1.07 -24.26 8.03
N LEU A 750 0.42 -24.83 9.06
CA LEU A 750 -0.93 -25.36 8.98
C LEU A 750 -1.92 -24.30 8.48
N LEU A 751 -1.88 -23.10 9.05
CA LEU A 751 -2.76 -22.00 8.67
C LEU A 751 -2.53 -21.56 7.21
N ASN A 752 -1.28 -21.38 6.80
CA ASN A 752 -0.97 -20.96 5.43
C ASN A 752 -1.38 -22.03 4.40
N ALA A 753 -1.13 -23.31 4.69
CA ALA A 753 -1.56 -24.42 3.85
C ALA A 753 -3.10 -24.47 3.71
N SER A 754 -3.84 -24.25 4.80
CA SER A 754 -5.32 -24.20 4.75
C SER A 754 -5.85 -23.07 3.87
N SER A 755 -5.24 -21.88 3.94
CA SER A 755 -5.60 -20.72 3.13
C SER A 755 -5.31 -20.96 1.64
N TYR A 756 -4.18 -21.60 1.34
CA TYR A 756 -3.85 -22.01 -0.02
C TYR A 756 -4.87 -23.01 -0.58
N VAL A 757 -5.22 -24.03 0.20
CA VAL A 757 -6.24 -25.03 -0.20
C VAL A 757 -7.60 -24.37 -0.42
N TYR A 758 -8.01 -23.43 0.44
CA TYR A 758 -9.27 -22.72 0.30
C TYR A 758 -9.36 -21.87 -0.96
N SER A 759 -8.28 -21.15 -1.27
CA SER A 759 -8.21 -20.27 -2.44
C SER A 759 -8.09 -21.04 -3.76
N THR A 760 -7.41 -22.19 -3.77
CA THR A 760 -7.18 -22.98 -4.99
C THR A 760 -8.13 -24.15 -5.18
N LYS A 761 -8.92 -24.49 -4.16
CA LYS A 761 -9.75 -25.70 -4.08
C LYS A 761 -8.94 -26.99 -4.26
N ASN A 762 -7.66 -26.99 -3.89
CA ASN A 762 -6.78 -28.15 -3.94
C ASN A 762 -7.11 -29.14 -2.81
N THR A 763 -7.90 -30.17 -3.11
CA THR A 763 -8.38 -31.13 -2.12
C THR A 763 -7.32 -32.14 -1.65
N ASN A 764 -6.20 -32.28 -2.35
CA ASN A 764 -5.17 -33.29 -2.03
C ASN A 764 -4.46 -33.04 -0.69
N ALA A 765 -4.36 -31.78 -0.27
CA ALA A 765 -3.72 -31.41 1.00
C ALA A 765 -4.70 -31.37 2.19
N ILE A 766 -6.00 -31.65 1.98
CA ILE A 766 -7.01 -31.65 3.06
C ILE A 766 -6.72 -32.72 4.12
N PRO A 767 -6.48 -34.00 3.77
CA PRO A 767 -6.22 -35.03 4.79
C PRO A 767 -5.01 -34.72 5.70
N PRO A 768 -3.83 -34.33 5.20
CA PRO A 768 -2.71 -33.99 6.08
C PRO A 768 -2.95 -32.73 6.91
N ILE A 769 -3.72 -31.74 6.43
CA ILE A 769 -4.11 -30.57 7.21
C ILE A 769 -5.02 -30.98 8.39
N VAL A 770 -6.03 -31.80 8.14
CA VAL A 770 -6.96 -32.28 9.19
C VAL A 770 -6.22 -33.13 10.22
N SER A 771 -5.31 -34.01 9.78
CA SER A 771 -4.46 -34.81 10.66
C SER A 771 -3.59 -33.93 11.56
N LEU A 772 -2.88 -32.95 10.99
CA LEU A 772 -2.01 -32.06 11.75
C LEU A 772 -2.79 -31.17 12.73
N GLY A 773 -3.90 -30.60 12.29
CA GLY A 773 -4.77 -29.81 13.16
C GLY A 773 -5.32 -30.64 14.34
N SER A 774 -5.74 -31.87 14.09
CA SER A 774 -6.22 -32.78 15.14
C SER A 774 -5.12 -33.12 16.15
N ALA A 775 -3.89 -33.38 15.68
CA ALA A 775 -2.73 -33.63 16.53
C ALA A 775 -2.36 -32.43 17.41
N ILE A 776 -2.45 -31.21 16.87
CA ILE A 776 -2.22 -29.99 17.64
C ILE A 776 -3.26 -29.85 18.75
N LEU A 777 -4.54 -30.05 18.41
CA LEU A 777 -5.66 -29.92 19.35
C LEU A 777 -5.62 -31.01 20.45
N THR A 778 -5.08 -32.21 20.21
CA THR A 778 -4.95 -33.25 21.25
C THR A 778 -3.71 -33.10 22.13
N SER A 779 -2.68 -32.41 21.65
CA SER A 779 -1.37 -32.39 22.32
C SER A 779 -1.38 -31.76 23.71
N GLY A 780 -2.22 -30.75 23.95
CA GLY A 780 -2.19 -29.93 25.17
C GLY A 780 -0.93 -29.07 25.34
N LEU A 781 -0.09 -28.96 24.30
CA LEU A 781 1.21 -28.28 24.38
C LEU A 781 1.19 -26.83 23.85
N TYR A 782 0.16 -26.45 23.11
CA TYR A 782 0.16 -25.24 22.28
C TYR A 782 -0.37 -24.01 23.03
N GLU A 783 0.28 -22.88 22.80
CA GLU A 783 -0.14 -21.58 23.28
C GLU A 783 -1.42 -21.11 22.57
N THR A 784 -2.18 -20.24 23.23
CA THR A 784 -3.45 -19.68 22.72
C THR A 784 -3.37 -19.17 21.29
N GLU A 785 -2.30 -18.46 20.93
CA GLU A 785 -2.12 -17.92 19.58
C GLU A 785 -2.02 -19.04 18.52
N ALA A 786 -1.27 -20.10 18.82
CA ALA A 786 -1.07 -21.23 17.93
C ALA A 786 -2.32 -22.11 17.84
N ILE A 787 -3.08 -22.24 18.93
CA ILE A 787 -4.40 -22.88 18.92
C ILE A 787 -5.38 -22.09 18.06
N VAL A 788 -5.46 -20.77 18.22
CA VAL A 788 -6.33 -19.91 17.39
C VAL A 788 -5.99 -20.06 15.91
N ARG A 789 -4.70 -20.08 15.53
CA ARG A 789 -4.29 -20.37 14.14
C ARG A 789 -4.80 -21.74 13.69
N SER A 790 -4.64 -22.77 14.51
CA SER A 790 -5.04 -24.14 14.17
C SER A 790 -6.56 -24.26 14.01
N LEU A 791 -7.34 -23.63 14.88
CA LEU A 791 -8.81 -23.59 14.76
C LEU A 791 -9.26 -22.88 13.47
N VAL A 792 -8.69 -21.71 13.17
CA VAL A 792 -8.98 -20.99 11.90
C VAL A 792 -8.63 -21.87 10.70
N ALA A 793 -7.51 -22.59 10.74
CA ALA A 793 -7.09 -23.48 9.66
C ALA A 793 -8.09 -24.62 9.43
N MET A 794 -8.52 -25.27 10.51
CA MET A 794 -9.51 -26.35 10.48
C MET A 794 -10.85 -25.85 9.92
N GLY A 795 -11.37 -24.72 10.41
CA GLY A 795 -12.58 -24.10 9.89
C GLY A 795 -12.47 -23.71 8.42
N THR A 796 -11.32 -23.18 8.01
CA THR A 796 -11.06 -22.77 6.61
C THR A 796 -11.12 -23.96 5.65
N VAL A 797 -10.57 -25.13 6.04
CA VAL A 797 -10.63 -26.33 5.20
C VAL A 797 -12.02 -26.95 5.16
N LEU A 798 -12.77 -26.90 6.26
CA LEU A 798 -14.15 -27.39 6.31
C LEU A 798 -15.09 -26.63 5.35
N LEU A 799 -14.79 -25.37 5.03
CA LEU A 799 -15.52 -24.61 4.00
C LEU A 799 -15.26 -25.11 2.56
N VAL A 800 -14.23 -25.93 2.34
CA VAL A 800 -13.86 -26.48 1.02
C VAL A 800 -14.37 -27.91 0.85
N SER A 801 -14.39 -28.67 1.93
CA SER A 801 -14.73 -30.10 1.90
C SER A 801 -16.23 -30.28 2.05
N SER A 802 -16.87 -30.99 1.12
CA SER A 802 -18.21 -31.53 1.37
C SER A 802 -18.15 -32.43 2.62
N SER A 803 -19.23 -32.46 3.40
CA SER A 803 -19.35 -33.13 4.72
C SER A 803 -18.93 -34.61 4.78
N SER A 804 -18.56 -35.23 3.65
CA SER A 804 -18.09 -36.61 3.53
C SER A 804 -16.58 -36.85 3.73
N ALA A 805 -15.73 -35.81 3.79
CA ALA A 805 -14.26 -35.98 3.82
C ALA A 805 -13.64 -36.10 5.24
N VAL A 806 -14.44 -35.91 6.29
CA VAL A 806 -14.02 -36.06 7.70
C VAL A 806 -14.78 -37.24 8.28
N GLU A 807 -14.13 -38.39 8.41
CA GLU A 807 -14.77 -39.67 8.78
C GLU A 807 -15.44 -39.67 10.17
N ASP A 808 -15.15 -38.68 11.03
CA ASP A 808 -15.77 -38.53 12.35
C ASP A 808 -16.00 -37.05 12.74
N GLN A 809 -16.99 -36.42 12.11
CA GLN A 809 -17.32 -35.00 12.30
C GLN A 809 -17.69 -34.65 13.76
N VAL A 810 -18.35 -35.56 14.48
CA VAL A 810 -18.83 -35.33 15.85
C VAL A 810 -17.68 -35.34 16.84
N SER A 811 -16.76 -36.29 16.72
CA SER A 811 -15.56 -36.36 17.58
C SER A 811 -14.69 -35.12 17.44
N LEU A 812 -14.45 -34.68 16.19
CA LEU A 812 -13.66 -33.49 15.91
C LEU A 812 -14.30 -32.21 16.49
N LEU A 813 -15.62 -32.07 16.36
CA LEU A 813 -16.34 -30.90 16.87
C LEU A 813 -16.33 -30.81 18.40
N ASN A 814 -16.54 -31.93 19.08
CA ASN A 814 -16.42 -32.01 20.54
C ASN A 814 -15.01 -31.62 21.00
N GLN A 815 -13.99 -32.08 20.29
CA GLN A 815 -12.61 -31.76 20.58
C GLN A 815 -12.32 -30.27 20.39
N ILE A 816 -12.79 -29.67 19.29
CA ILE A 816 -12.65 -28.23 19.01
C ILE A 816 -13.28 -27.39 20.12
N GLN A 817 -14.49 -27.73 20.57
CA GLN A 817 -15.17 -27.01 21.65
C GLN A 817 -14.42 -27.12 22.98
N LEU A 818 -13.94 -28.33 23.32
CA LEU A 818 -13.20 -28.58 24.55
C LEU A 818 -11.91 -27.75 24.62
N VAL A 819 -11.14 -27.74 23.53
CA VAL A 819 -9.89 -26.99 23.45
C VAL A 819 -10.17 -25.49 23.44
N ALA A 820 -11.10 -25.02 22.62
CA ALA A 820 -11.44 -23.60 22.53
C ALA A 820 -11.86 -23.00 23.88
N ALA A 821 -12.54 -23.76 24.73
CA ALA A 821 -12.94 -23.32 26.07
C ALA A 821 -11.74 -22.90 26.95
N GLN A 822 -10.55 -23.48 26.73
CA GLN A 822 -9.33 -23.23 27.49
C GLN A 822 -8.51 -22.04 26.95
N HIS A 823 -8.82 -21.55 25.75
CA HIS A 823 -7.99 -20.58 25.01
C HIS A 823 -8.68 -19.23 24.73
N GLY A 824 -9.64 -18.86 25.58
CA GLY A 824 -10.27 -17.53 25.60
C GLY A 824 -11.35 -17.31 24.53
N ASP A 825 -11.94 -16.12 24.56
CA ASP A 825 -13.19 -15.84 23.84
C ASP A 825 -13.04 -15.88 22.32
N LYS A 826 -11.87 -15.49 21.80
CA LYS A 826 -11.58 -15.60 20.37
C LYS A 826 -11.60 -17.06 19.90
N ALA A 827 -11.00 -17.97 20.65
CA ALA A 827 -11.01 -19.39 20.32
C ALA A 827 -12.43 -19.97 20.36
N LYS A 828 -13.21 -19.59 21.38
CA LYS A 828 -14.64 -19.98 21.51
C LYS A 828 -15.49 -19.45 20.35
N SER A 829 -15.27 -18.20 19.94
CA SER A 829 -15.95 -17.59 18.78
C SER A 829 -15.68 -18.40 17.51
N ILE A 830 -14.41 -18.72 17.24
CA ILE A 830 -14.03 -19.54 16.08
C ILE A 830 -14.64 -20.95 16.16
N ALA A 831 -14.64 -21.58 17.34
CA ALA A 831 -15.27 -22.89 17.52
C ALA A 831 -16.79 -22.85 17.23
N ALA A 832 -17.47 -21.78 17.61
CA ALA A 832 -18.89 -21.58 17.29
C ALA A 832 -19.12 -21.39 15.78
N GLU A 833 -18.24 -20.66 15.09
CA GLU A 833 -18.27 -20.56 13.63
C GLU A 833 -18.09 -21.92 12.97
N ILE A 834 -17.08 -22.69 13.41
CA ILE A 834 -16.84 -24.06 12.91
C ILE A 834 -18.05 -24.95 13.14
N GLN A 835 -18.65 -24.89 14.32
CA GLN A 835 -19.85 -25.67 14.65
C GLN A 835 -21.00 -25.37 13.69
N SER A 836 -21.13 -24.12 13.23
CA SER A 836 -22.19 -23.73 12.32
C SER A 836 -21.94 -24.08 10.84
N ILE A 837 -20.75 -24.61 10.51
CA ILE A 837 -20.43 -25.17 9.19
C ILE A 837 -21.02 -26.59 9.05
N PHE A 838 -21.08 -27.34 10.15
CA PHE A 838 -21.81 -28.60 10.25
C PHE A 838 -23.31 -28.33 10.42
#